data_AF-A0A8J4ED47-F1
#
_entry.id   AF-A0A8J4ED47-F1
#
_cell.length_a   1.000
_cell.length_b   1.000
_cell.length_c   1.000
_cell.angle_alpha   90.00
_cell.angle_beta   90.00
_cell.angle_gamma   90.00
#
_symmetry.space_group_name_H-M   'P 1'
#
loop_
_entity.id
_entity.type
_entity.pdbx_description
1 polymer ?
#
loop_
_entity_poly.entity_id
_entity_poly.type
_entity_poly.pdbx_seq_one_letter_code
_entity_poly.pdbx_strand_id
1 'polypeptide(L)'
;MTRPEPAAPDIVTRALARDRLGVPSVVFFGVAGAAPLTVILGAVTTIYAVVGSTVVPVSYLIAAAILAIFTVGFVAMSRHIVNSGAFYSYISQGLGRVTGVGAAFVALPAYAVMQIGLFGLFGVVASGILEAAGLHYGWFPCALVAWLLVSILGLLWVDLSGKVLAVLLVAEITIVLIYDLVMILNPAGGSVTFETLAPTNALTPEFAALLVVAIGGFVGFEATVVLSEEAKDPKRTISRATQWAVLLPGLLCALSAWAMSVSTGPDKIVQSAQTDETDLVFNLVAPHLPAMFVQIGYILFLTSVFAALLAFHAAVARYQFALGRERVLPSAWGRTHPRTGAPLLGSITQSVVALGVLITYAAFKLDPLVHLFAWLTTAGGLGVLILMWGASLAVMVFFLRNRLENIWRGQVAPFIAFLFLSVILLATIVGLGDLLGVPDDSIFNWVFPASYAVFALIGFVWALVMRAARPEVYAAIGRGADFRPSSANPGPAGSGAQHALTPVNGNRPNGTRVSVGHEGRKPLGYDIKEVVIRDVEPVDSAEVCALLAGTIGEQAVARWLMPDALARRETSPAYFEIFVDHAVQHGEIYATVDPGSGELVGAALWFPFTRPIPPPRDYDLRLKDVCGPSFDRVRELDAALEVHHPVHPHHYLAFLAVRPDKQNLGIGSALLARHHARTDAADIPVYLEANDLRNRDLYLRHGYVVESMIQLPDGGPPIWPMSRSPRSLRPTQQPTQQLAITAGSSFGR
;
A
#
# COMPACT_ATOMS: atom_id res chain seq x y z
N MET A 1 26.35 24.62 3.28
CA MET A 1 25.32 24.23 2.28
C MET A 1 24.38 23.24 2.94
N THR A 2 23.17 23.70 3.26
CA THR A 2 22.11 22.96 3.93
C THR A 2 21.42 22.02 2.94
N ARG A 3 21.17 20.78 3.35
CA ARG A 3 20.44 19.78 2.56
C ARG A 3 19.02 20.30 2.24
N PRO A 4 18.51 20.15 1.00
CA PRO A 4 17.08 20.37 0.75
C PRO A 4 16.26 19.24 1.40
N GLU A 5 15.16 19.59 2.05
CA GLU A 5 14.21 18.65 2.63
C GLU A 5 13.56 17.77 1.54
N PRO A 6 13.29 16.48 1.82
CA PRO A 6 12.58 15.61 0.89
C PRO A 6 11.13 16.12 0.70
N ALA A 7 10.70 16.20 -0.56
CA ALA A 7 9.34 16.59 -0.92
C ALA A 7 8.31 15.59 -0.36
N ALA A 8 7.25 16.10 0.26
CA ALA A 8 6.21 15.29 0.87
C ALA A 8 5.32 14.62 -0.20
N PRO A 9 4.88 13.35 0.01
CA PRO A 9 4.14 12.56 -1.00
C PRO A 9 2.74 13.13 -1.30
N ASP A 10 2.17 12.88 -2.47
CA ASP A 10 0.81 13.31 -2.90
C ASP A 10 -0.31 13.00 -1.85
N ILE A 11 -1.21 13.94 -1.53
CA ILE A 11 -2.19 13.72 -0.45
C ILE A 11 -3.35 12.82 -0.88
N VAL A 12 -3.61 12.59 -2.18
CA VAL A 12 -4.51 11.48 -2.56
C VAL A 12 -3.92 10.13 -2.13
N THR A 13 -2.58 10.04 -2.08
CA THR A 13 -1.84 8.89 -1.51
C THR A 13 -1.79 8.93 0.02
N ARG A 14 -1.96 10.10 0.67
CA ARG A 14 -2.02 10.22 2.15
C ARG A 14 -3.44 10.08 2.73
N ALA A 15 -4.50 10.40 1.98
CA ALA A 15 -5.87 10.52 2.48
C ALA A 15 -6.65 9.20 2.51
N LEU A 16 -6.16 8.15 1.83
CA LEU A 16 -6.84 6.85 1.82
C LEU A 16 -6.22 5.79 2.75
N ALA A 17 -5.01 6.00 3.28
CA ALA A 17 -4.17 4.88 3.71
C ALA A 17 -3.30 5.10 4.96
N ARG A 18 -3.62 5.95 5.94
CA ARG A 18 -2.91 5.92 7.25
C ARG A 18 -3.86 5.64 8.41
N ASP A 19 -3.40 4.84 9.37
CA ASP A 19 -4.01 4.55 10.67
C ASP A 19 -5.26 3.65 10.79
N ARG A 20 -5.59 2.79 9.79
CA ARG A 20 -6.73 1.86 9.93
C ARG A 20 -6.36 0.47 10.46
N LEU A 21 -5.20 -0.06 10.07
CA LEU A 21 -4.92 -1.48 10.27
C LEU A 21 -4.12 -1.72 11.56
N GLY A 22 -4.74 -2.40 12.52
CA GLY A 22 -4.06 -2.98 13.68
C GLY A 22 -3.39 -4.31 13.35
N VAL A 23 -2.63 -4.85 14.31
CA VAL A 23 -1.95 -6.16 14.15
C VAL A 23 -2.91 -7.26 13.64
N PRO A 24 -4.11 -7.46 14.22
CA PRO A 24 -4.99 -8.55 13.78
C PRO A 24 -5.36 -8.42 12.30
N SER A 25 -5.72 -7.21 11.85
CA SER A 25 -6.11 -6.96 10.46
C SER A 25 -4.97 -7.26 9.49
N VAL A 26 -3.75 -6.83 9.79
CA VAL A 26 -2.57 -7.10 8.94
C VAL A 26 -2.20 -8.58 8.96
N VAL A 27 -2.33 -9.27 10.10
CA VAL A 27 -2.17 -10.73 10.18
C VAL A 27 -3.18 -11.43 9.28
N PHE A 28 -4.46 -11.07 9.35
CA PHE A 28 -5.49 -11.67 8.49
C PHE A 28 -5.18 -11.48 7.01
N PHE A 29 -4.76 -10.28 6.59
CA PHE A 29 -4.36 -10.05 5.20
C PHE A 29 -3.12 -10.86 4.80
N GLY A 30 -2.11 -10.94 5.66
CA GLY A 30 -0.89 -11.71 5.41
C GLY A 30 -1.14 -13.21 5.30
N VAL A 31 -1.92 -13.75 6.24
CA VAL A 31 -2.28 -15.18 6.30
C VAL A 31 -3.21 -15.54 5.14
N ALA A 32 -4.15 -14.67 4.78
CA ALA A 32 -5.05 -14.94 3.66
C ALA A 32 -4.29 -15.02 2.33
N GLY A 33 -3.20 -14.25 2.17
CA GLY A 33 -2.30 -14.39 1.03
C GLY A 33 -1.58 -15.74 0.96
N ALA A 34 -1.30 -16.37 2.10
CA ALA A 34 -0.71 -17.70 2.17
C ALA A 34 -1.72 -18.84 1.91
N ALA A 35 -3.02 -18.55 1.97
CA ALA A 35 -4.13 -19.48 1.73
C ALA A 35 -3.98 -20.83 2.46
N PRO A 36 -4.11 -20.87 3.81
CA PRO A 36 -3.71 -22.03 4.61
C PRO A 36 -4.40 -23.34 4.21
N LEU A 37 -5.68 -23.28 3.85
CA LEU A 37 -6.42 -24.46 3.40
C LEU A 37 -5.88 -24.99 2.06
N THR A 38 -5.42 -24.11 1.17
CA THR A 38 -4.71 -24.49 -0.07
C THR A 38 -3.41 -25.24 0.23
N VAL A 39 -2.66 -24.78 1.24
CA VAL A 39 -1.41 -25.43 1.65
C VAL A 39 -1.67 -26.80 2.27
N ILE A 40 -2.69 -26.91 3.12
CA ILE A 40 -2.98 -28.16 3.84
C ILE A 40 -3.60 -29.22 2.92
N LEU A 41 -4.59 -28.87 2.10
CA LEU A 41 -5.29 -29.84 1.25
C LEU A 41 -4.62 -30.02 -0.12
N GLY A 42 -3.83 -29.04 -0.56
CA GLY A 42 -3.07 -29.10 -1.80
C GLY A 42 -1.61 -29.50 -1.55
N ALA A 43 -0.83 -28.66 -0.88
CA ALA A 43 0.62 -28.88 -0.79
C ALA A 43 1.01 -30.04 0.15
N VAL A 44 0.45 -30.13 1.37
CA VAL A 44 0.78 -31.18 2.34
C VAL A 44 0.42 -32.57 1.80
N THR A 45 -0.79 -32.74 1.27
CA THR A 45 -1.25 -34.00 0.65
C THR A 45 -0.39 -34.37 -0.56
N THR A 46 -0.03 -33.39 -1.40
CA THR A 46 0.86 -33.60 -2.56
C THR A 46 2.29 -33.97 -2.12
N ILE A 47 2.81 -33.40 -1.03
CA ILE A 47 4.11 -33.82 -0.47
C ILE A 47 4.06 -35.29 -0.08
N TYR A 48 3.00 -35.73 0.62
CA TYR A 48 2.84 -37.14 0.96
C TYR A 48 2.72 -38.03 -0.28
N ALA A 49 1.93 -37.60 -1.28
CA ALA A 49 1.64 -38.39 -2.47
C ALA A 49 2.84 -38.51 -3.44
N VAL A 50 3.51 -37.39 -3.70
CA VAL A 50 4.57 -37.26 -4.73
C VAL A 50 5.95 -37.50 -4.13
N VAL A 51 6.28 -36.86 -3.00
CA VAL A 51 7.61 -36.97 -2.38
C VAL A 51 7.71 -38.22 -1.49
N GLY A 52 6.58 -38.69 -0.93
CA GLY A 52 6.56 -39.90 -0.10
C GLY A 52 7.20 -39.72 1.29
N SER A 53 7.30 -38.48 1.77
CA SER A 53 7.97 -38.15 3.03
C SER A 53 6.99 -38.13 4.21
N THR A 54 7.33 -38.76 5.33
CA THR A 54 6.51 -38.75 6.56
C THR A 54 6.85 -37.61 7.54
N VAL A 55 7.92 -36.87 7.28
CA VAL A 55 8.43 -35.79 8.16
C VAL A 55 7.85 -34.41 7.83
N VAL A 56 6.72 -34.38 7.11
CA VAL A 56 6.01 -33.14 6.73
C VAL A 56 5.66 -32.25 7.92
N PRO A 57 5.17 -32.76 9.08
CA PRO A 57 4.83 -31.90 10.21
C PRO A 57 6.03 -31.09 10.72
N VAL A 58 7.17 -31.75 10.90
CA VAL A 58 8.43 -31.11 11.35
C VAL A 58 8.95 -30.15 10.28
N SER A 59 8.77 -30.46 9.00
CA SER A 59 9.19 -29.60 7.89
C SER A 59 8.54 -28.21 7.97
N TYR A 60 7.23 -28.13 8.22
CA TYR A 60 6.53 -26.85 8.36
C TYR A 60 6.91 -26.08 9.64
N LEU A 61 7.18 -26.78 10.75
CA LEU A 61 7.68 -26.13 11.98
C LEU A 61 9.06 -25.51 11.79
N ILE A 62 9.98 -26.25 11.16
CA ILE A 62 11.34 -25.78 10.90
C ILE A 62 11.34 -24.66 9.86
N ALA A 63 10.55 -24.79 8.78
CA ALA A 63 10.37 -23.72 7.80
C ALA A 63 9.83 -22.44 8.46
N ALA A 64 8.79 -22.54 9.29
CA ALA A 64 8.22 -21.40 10.00
C ALA A 64 9.23 -20.75 10.96
N ALA A 65 10.05 -21.53 11.66
CA ALA A 65 11.09 -21.01 12.54
C ALA A 65 12.18 -20.26 11.77
N ILE A 66 12.64 -20.81 10.64
CA ILE A 66 13.65 -20.17 9.79
C ILE A 66 13.10 -18.87 9.18
N LEU A 67 11.85 -18.91 8.68
CA LEU A 67 11.18 -17.73 8.12
C LEU A 67 10.86 -16.67 9.21
N ALA A 68 10.57 -17.07 10.44
CA ALA A 68 10.44 -16.15 11.57
C ALA A 68 11.76 -15.42 11.86
N ILE A 69 12.92 -16.09 11.76
CA ILE A 69 14.23 -15.44 11.89
C ILE A 69 14.48 -14.51 10.69
N PHE A 70 14.21 -14.98 9.47
CA PHE A 70 14.33 -14.19 8.24
C PHE A 70 13.56 -12.87 8.31
N THR A 71 12.31 -12.93 8.76
CA THR A 71 11.41 -11.76 8.81
C THR A 71 11.89 -10.68 9.77
N VAL A 72 12.73 -11.00 10.77
CA VAL A 72 13.33 -9.99 11.68
C VAL A 72 14.14 -8.96 10.88
N GLY A 73 15.04 -9.44 10.01
CA GLY A 73 15.88 -8.59 9.17
C GLY A 73 15.10 -7.92 8.06
N PHE A 74 14.23 -8.69 7.40
CA PHE A 74 13.38 -8.21 6.31
C PHE A 74 12.51 -7.02 6.75
N VAL A 75 11.79 -7.14 7.88
CA VAL A 75 10.96 -6.04 8.41
C VAL A 75 11.81 -4.90 9.00
N ALA A 76 13.04 -5.16 9.43
CA ALA A 76 13.94 -4.08 9.80
C ALA A 76 14.31 -3.21 8.60
N MET A 77 14.63 -3.83 7.47
CA MET A 77 14.98 -3.12 6.24
C MET A 77 13.77 -2.40 5.62
N SER A 78 12.57 -2.98 5.70
CA SER A 78 11.34 -2.35 5.17
C SER A 78 11.02 -0.99 5.78
N ARG A 79 11.40 -0.78 7.05
CA ARG A 79 11.24 0.52 7.73
C ARG A 79 12.08 1.66 7.12
N HIS A 80 13.06 1.32 6.28
CA HIS A 80 13.99 2.26 5.68
C HIS A 80 13.86 2.34 4.15
N ILE A 81 13.20 1.36 3.54
CA ILE A 81 13.03 1.27 2.08
C ILE A 81 11.55 1.02 1.80
N VAL A 82 10.86 2.08 1.38
CA VAL A 82 9.46 2.05 0.98
C VAL A 82 9.40 1.82 -0.52
N ASN A 83 9.12 0.59 -0.96
CA ASN A 83 8.93 0.28 -2.38
C ASN A 83 8.12 -1.01 -2.61
N SER A 84 7.31 -1.02 -3.66
CA SER A 84 6.34 -2.06 -4.02
C SER A 84 6.93 -3.36 -4.59
N GLY A 85 8.25 -3.46 -4.77
CA GLY A 85 8.97 -4.63 -5.32
C GLY A 85 9.89 -5.30 -4.29
N ALA A 86 9.34 -5.68 -3.13
CA ALA A 86 10.05 -5.93 -1.87
C ALA A 86 11.45 -6.59 -1.99
N PHE A 87 11.57 -7.80 -2.56
CA PHE A 87 12.88 -8.48 -2.61
C PHE A 87 13.86 -7.82 -3.58
N TYR A 88 13.43 -7.51 -4.80
CA TYR A 88 14.24 -6.83 -5.81
C TYR A 88 14.79 -5.49 -5.30
N SER A 89 13.91 -4.69 -4.69
CA SER A 89 14.28 -3.37 -4.17
C SER A 89 15.28 -3.51 -3.01
N TYR A 90 15.11 -4.50 -2.13
CA TYR A 90 16.04 -4.71 -1.02
C TYR A 90 17.40 -5.20 -1.50
N ILE A 91 17.42 -6.14 -2.45
CA ILE A 91 18.66 -6.63 -3.08
C ILE A 91 19.38 -5.50 -3.82
N SER A 92 18.64 -4.63 -4.51
CA SER A 92 19.19 -3.45 -5.19
C SER A 92 19.89 -2.49 -4.24
N GLN A 93 19.31 -2.25 -3.06
CA GLN A 93 19.82 -1.32 -2.05
C GLN A 93 20.95 -1.91 -1.21
N GLY A 94 20.92 -3.21 -0.93
CA GLY A 94 21.96 -3.90 -0.16
C GLY A 94 23.19 -4.26 -1.00
N LEU A 95 22.99 -4.99 -2.10
CA LEU A 95 24.07 -5.59 -2.91
C LEU A 95 24.41 -4.78 -4.16
N GLY A 96 23.52 -3.86 -4.57
CA GLY A 96 23.69 -3.00 -5.72
C GLY A 96 22.70 -3.32 -6.84
N ARG A 97 22.63 -2.42 -7.81
CA ARG A 97 21.58 -2.44 -8.83
C ARG A 97 21.72 -3.57 -9.85
N VAL A 98 22.95 -3.99 -10.17
CA VAL A 98 23.17 -5.16 -11.07
C VAL A 98 22.57 -6.41 -10.43
N THR A 99 22.93 -6.68 -9.18
CA THR A 99 22.38 -7.81 -8.42
C THR A 99 20.87 -7.68 -8.22
N GLY A 100 20.39 -6.45 -8.01
CA GLY A 100 18.98 -6.11 -8.02
C GLY A 100 18.28 -6.61 -9.27
N VAL A 101 18.64 -6.10 -10.45
CA VAL A 101 17.99 -6.48 -11.72
C VAL A 101 18.07 -7.99 -11.96
N GLY A 102 19.19 -8.65 -11.64
CA GLY A 102 19.26 -10.12 -11.67
C GLY A 102 18.18 -10.79 -10.81
N ALA A 103 17.99 -10.31 -9.58
CA ALA A 103 16.92 -10.79 -8.70
C ALA A 103 15.51 -10.49 -9.25
N ALA A 104 15.29 -9.37 -9.93
CA ALA A 104 14.01 -9.12 -10.62
C ALA A 104 13.71 -10.16 -11.71
N PHE A 105 14.72 -10.55 -12.48
CA PHE A 105 14.59 -11.57 -13.52
C PHE A 105 14.41 -12.99 -12.95
N VAL A 106 14.82 -13.23 -11.70
CA VAL A 106 14.46 -14.45 -10.95
C VAL A 106 13.02 -14.37 -10.43
N ALA A 107 12.61 -13.21 -9.91
CA ALA A 107 11.29 -13.03 -9.31
C ALA A 107 10.15 -13.20 -10.30
N LEU A 108 10.25 -12.63 -11.50
CA LEU A 108 9.20 -12.71 -12.52
C LEU A 108 8.77 -14.16 -12.82
N PRO A 109 9.67 -15.08 -13.26
CA PRO A 109 9.30 -16.45 -13.48
C PRO A 109 8.90 -17.17 -12.19
N ALA A 110 9.54 -16.89 -11.04
CA ALA A 110 9.20 -17.54 -9.77
C ALA A 110 7.72 -17.37 -9.38
N TYR A 111 7.24 -16.14 -9.28
CA TYR A 111 5.83 -15.88 -8.95
C TYR A 111 4.89 -16.32 -10.10
N ALA A 112 5.32 -16.19 -11.35
CA ALA A 112 4.50 -16.57 -12.50
C ALA A 112 4.22 -18.07 -12.55
N VAL A 113 5.23 -18.92 -12.36
CA VAL A 113 5.04 -20.38 -12.41
C VAL A 113 4.27 -20.90 -11.19
N MET A 114 4.44 -20.30 -9.99
CA MET A 114 3.60 -20.64 -8.84
C MET A 114 2.12 -20.40 -9.12
N GLN A 115 1.77 -19.24 -9.69
CA GLN A 115 0.39 -18.97 -10.08
C GLN A 115 -0.12 -20.01 -11.09
N ILE A 116 0.69 -20.33 -12.10
CA ILE A 116 0.29 -21.23 -13.17
C ILE A 116 0.06 -22.64 -12.63
N GLY A 117 0.90 -23.12 -11.71
CA GLY A 117 0.73 -24.42 -11.06
C GLY A 117 -0.57 -24.52 -10.27
N LEU A 118 -1.01 -23.45 -9.60
CA LEU A 118 -2.27 -23.43 -8.85
C LEU A 118 -3.52 -23.61 -9.72
N PHE A 119 -3.46 -23.31 -11.02
CA PHE A 119 -4.58 -23.63 -11.92
C PHE A 119 -4.77 -25.14 -12.10
N GLY A 120 -3.69 -25.93 -12.01
CA GLY A 120 -3.76 -27.39 -12.00
C GLY A 120 -4.53 -27.91 -10.79
N LEU A 121 -4.16 -27.44 -9.59
CA LEU A 121 -4.85 -27.76 -8.35
C LEU A 121 -6.32 -27.33 -8.41
N PHE A 122 -6.62 -26.10 -8.80
CA PHE A 122 -7.99 -25.61 -8.93
C PHE A 122 -8.80 -26.48 -9.90
N GLY A 123 -8.22 -26.81 -11.06
CA GLY A 123 -8.87 -27.61 -12.10
C GLY A 123 -9.30 -28.98 -11.59
N VAL A 124 -8.41 -29.67 -10.86
CA VAL A 124 -8.68 -31.01 -10.31
C VAL A 124 -9.75 -30.95 -9.22
N VAL A 125 -9.63 -30.03 -8.27
CA VAL A 125 -10.59 -29.89 -7.16
C VAL A 125 -11.99 -29.52 -7.69
N ALA A 126 -12.07 -28.56 -8.61
CA ALA A 126 -13.32 -28.18 -9.25
C ALA A 126 -13.94 -29.34 -10.07
N SER A 127 -13.10 -30.09 -10.79
CA SER A 127 -13.51 -31.28 -11.54
C SER A 127 -14.13 -32.33 -10.61
N GLY A 128 -13.49 -32.64 -9.48
CA GLY A 128 -14.00 -33.62 -8.51
C GLY A 128 -15.33 -33.19 -7.88
N ILE A 129 -15.49 -31.91 -7.55
CA ILE A 129 -16.76 -31.36 -7.03
C ILE A 129 -17.89 -31.49 -8.07
N LEU A 130 -17.60 -31.21 -9.34
CA LEU A 130 -18.58 -31.35 -10.42
C LEU A 130 -18.94 -32.81 -10.68
N GLU A 131 -17.95 -33.71 -10.62
CA GLU A 131 -18.16 -35.14 -10.77
C GLU A 131 -19.05 -35.70 -9.65
N ALA A 132 -18.85 -35.27 -8.41
CA ALA A 132 -19.75 -35.59 -7.29
C ALA A 132 -21.19 -35.08 -7.50
N ALA A 133 -21.39 -34.05 -8.31
CA ALA A 133 -22.70 -33.54 -8.73
C ALA A 133 -23.26 -34.23 -10.00
N GLY A 134 -22.57 -35.23 -10.55
CA GLY A 134 -22.95 -35.96 -11.77
C GLY A 134 -22.51 -35.28 -13.08
N LEU A 135 -21.62 -34.29 -13.02
CA LEU A 135 -21.11 -33.55 -14.17
C LEU A 135 -19.65 -33.94 -14.46
N HIS A 136 -19.44 -34.78 -15.48
CA HIS A 136 -18.11 -35.26 -15.85
C HIS A 136 -17.39 -34.29 -16.79
N TYR A 137 -16.79 -33.25 -16.21
CA TYR A 137 -15.84 -32.38 -16.90
C TYR A 137 -14.43 -32.68 -16.41
N GLY A 138 -13.42 -32.62 -17.29
CA GLY A 138 -12.03 -32.75 -16.86
C GLY A 138 -11.48 -31.47 -16.22
N TRP A 139 -10.25 -31.55 -15.72
CA TRP A 139 -9.58 -30.42 -15.06
C TRP A 139 -9.42 -29.17 -15.95
N PHE A 140 -9.21 -29.35 -17.26
CA PHE A 140 -8.85 -28.25 -18.16
C PHE A 140 -9.97 -27.21 -18.35
N PRO A 141 -11.23 -27.59 -18.65
CA PRO A 141 -12.35 -26.65 -18.64
C PRO A 141 -12.50 -25.88 -17.32
N CYS A 142 -12.38 -26.56 -16.18
CA CYS A 142 -12.46 -25.96 -14.86
C CYS A 142 -11.34 -24.94 -14.62
N ALA A 143 -10.11 -25.30 -14.97
CA ALA A 143 -8.96 -24.41 -14.91
C ALA A 143 -9.10 -23.20 -15.84
N LEU A 144 -9.70 -23.39 -17.03
CA LEU A 144 -9.96 -22.30 -17.98
C LEU A 144 -10.99 -21.30 -17.46
N VAL A 145 -12.03 -21.77 -16.76
CA VAL A 145 -13.01 -20.89 -16.08
C VAL A 145 -12.30 -20.06 -15.01
N ALA A 146 -11.49 -20.68 -14.16
CA ALA A 146 -10.71 -19.94 -13.15
C ALA A 146 -9.75 -18.94 -13.81
N TRP A 147 -9.05 -19.36 -14.86
CA TRP A 147 -8.15 -18.49 -15.63
C TRP A 147 -8.88 -17.27 -16.18
N LEU A 148 -10.07 -17.46 -16.76
CA LEU A 148 -10.88 -16.38 -17.33
C LEU A 148 -11.29 -15.40 -16.23
N LEU A 149 -11.81 -15.92 -15.10
CA LEU A 149 -12.21 -15.11 -13.97
C LEU A 149 -11.02 -14.32 -13.39
N VAL A 150 -9.90 -14.98 -13.11
CA VAL A 150 -8.68 -14.33 -12.59
C VAL A 150 -8.19 -13.25 -13.54
N SER A 151 -8.20 -13.51 -14.86
CA SER A 151 -7.79 -12.54 -15.87
C SER A 151 -8.71 -11.32 -15.90
N ILE A 152 -10.03 -11.52 -15.86
CA ILE A 152 -11.01 -10.43 -15.82
C ILE A 152 -10.86 -9.60 -14.53
N LEU A 153 -10.80 -10.27 -13.37
CA LEU A 153 -10.67 -9.59 -12.08
C LEU A 153 -9.33 -8.83 -11.96
N GLY A 154 -8.25 -9.38 -12.54
CA GLY A 154 -6.95 -8.72 -12.62
C GLY A 154 -6.98 -7.44 -13.45
N LEU A 155 -7.70 -7.43 -14.58
CA LEU A 155 -7.87 -6.24 -15.44
C LEU A 155 -8.77 -5.18 -14.80
N LEU A 156 -9.74 -5.61 -14.01
CA LEU A 156 -10.66 -4.73 -13.30
C LEU A 156 -10.04 -4.16 -12.00
N TRP A 157 -8.88 -4.66 -11.57
CA TRP A 157 -8.27 -4.36 -10.26
C TRP A 157 -9.29 -4.44 -9.13
N VAL A 158 -10.01 -5.56 -9.06
CA VAL A 158 -10.99 -5.77 -7.98
C VAL A 158 -10.22 -6.21 -6.73
N ASP A 159 -10.00 -5.27 -5.82
CA ASP A 159 -9.58 -5.61 -4.46
C ASP A 159 -10.79 -6.21 -3.72
N LEU A 160 -10.70 -7.49 -3.32
CA LEU A 160 -11.71 -8.08 -2.44
C LEU A 160 -11.74 -7.27 -1.12
N SER A 161 -12.94 -6.92 -0.68
CA SER A 161 -13.13 -6.22 0.60
C SER A 161 -12.43 -7.00 1.71
N GLY A 162 -11.53 -6.35 2.45
CA GLY A 162 -10.79 -6.98 3.54
C GLY A 162 -11.66 -7.67 4.59
N LYS A 163 -12.91 -7.24 4.73
CA LYS A 163 -13.91 -7.91 5.59
C LYS A 163 -14.29 -9.30 5.06
N VAL A 164 -14.49 -9.44 3.75
CA VAL A 164 -14.84 -10.72 3.12
C VAL A 164 -13.67 -11.70 3.25
N LEU A 165 -12.46 -11.24 2.95
CA LEU A 165 -11.26 -12.07 3.06
C LEU A 165 -11.01 -12.53 4.50
N ALA A 166 -11.22 -11.65 5.49
CA ALA A 166 -11.11 -12.02 6.90
C ALA A 166 -12.16 -13.06 7.32
N VAL A 167 -13.42 -12.93 6.86
CA VAL A 167 -14.48 -13.91 7.16
C VAL A 167 -14.14 -15.28 6.56
N LEU A 168 -13.71 -15.31 5.29
CA LEU A 168 -13.29 -16.56 4.64
C LEU A 168 -12.12 -17.20 5.39
N LEU A 169 -11.09 -16.42 5.75
CA LEU A 169 -9.95 -16.97 6.48
C LEU A 169 -10.31 -17.49 7.88
N VAL A 170 -11.20 -16.81 8.61
CA VAL A 170 -11.67 -17.31 9.91
C VAL A 170 -12.45 -18.61 9.72
N ALA A 171 -13.29 -18.71 8.68
CA ALA A 171 -14.01 -19.93 8.35
C ALA A 171 -13.04 -21.06 7.96
N GLU A 172 -12.01 -20.78 7.17
CA GLU A 172 -10.94 -21.72 6.79
C GLU A 172 -10.21 -22.26 8.04
N ILE A 173 -9.70 -21.38 8.91
CA ILE A 173 -9.00 -21.81 10.12
C ILE A 173 -9.95 -22.63 11.02
N THR A 174 -11.21 -22.23 11.13
CA THR A 174 -12.19 -22.94 11.97
C THR A 174 -12.45 -24.35 11.45
N ILE A 175 -12.68 -24.52 10.14
CA ILE A 175 -12.96 -25.85 9.57
C ILE A 175 -11.74 -26.76 9.65
N VAL A 176 -10.53 -26.23 9.42
CA VAL A 176 -9.28 -26.99 9.58
C VAL A 176 -9.12 -27.51 10.99
N LEU A 177 -9.32 -26.66 12.01
CA LEU A 177 -9.20 -27.09 13.41
C LEU A 177 -10.26 -28.14 13.79
N ILE A 178 -11.46 -28.08 13.19
CA ILE A 178 -12.47 -29.13 13.35
C ILE A 178 -11.98 -30.45 12.74
N TYR A 179 -11.43 -30.42 11.53
CA TYR A 179 -10.89 -31.61 10.88
C TYR A 179 -9.72 -32.21 11.65
N ASP A 180 -8.78 -31.39 12.10
CA ASP A 180 -7.64 -31.79 12.92
C ASP A 180 -8.11 -32.47 14.20
N LEU A 181 -9.08 -31.87 14.91
CA LEU A 181 -9.64 -32.44 16.12
C LEU A 181 -10.29 -33.81 15.85
N VAL A 182 -11.07 -33.94 14.77
CA VAL A 182 -11.72 -35.20 14.40
C VAL A 182 -10.69 -36.29 14.08
N MET A 183 -9.64 -35.96 13.33
CA MET A 183 -8.56 -36.89 13.00
C MET A 183 -7.78 -37.35 14.24
N ILE A 184 -7.51 -36.43 15.19
CA ILE A 184 -6.81 -36.76 16.45
C ILE A 184 -7.68 -37.62 17.37
N LEU A 185 -8.99 -37.37 17.42
CA LEU A 185 -9.93 -38.15 18.24
C LEU A 185 -10.20 -39.55 17.69
N ASN A 186 -9.85 -39.81 16.42
CA ASN A 186 -10.05 -41.11 15.75
C ASN A 186 -8.72 -41.66 15.20
N PRO A 187 -7.77 -42.04 16.07
CA PRO A 187 -6.47 -42.57 15.64
C PRO A 187 -6.56 -44.00 15.11
N ALA A 188 -5.86 -44.32 14.02
CA ALA A 188 -5.88 -45.64 13.37
C ALA A 188 -5.52 -46.81 14.31
N GLY A 189 -4.59 -46.57 15.25
CA GLY A 189 -4.08 -47.57 16.19
C GLY A 189 -4.71 -47.50 17.59
N GLY A 190 -5.80 -46.74 17.78
CA GLY A 190 -6.45 -46.54 19.08
C GLY A 190 -5.66 -45.67 20.08
N SER A 191 -4.49 -45.15 19.69
CA SER A 191 -3.69 -44.22 20.48
C SER A 191 -3.06 -43.14 19.60
N VAL A 192 -2.87 -41.95 20.16
CA VAL A 192 -2.24 -40.82 19.46
C VAL A 192 -0.73 -41.02 19.43
N THR A 193 -0.16 -41.10 18.23
CA THR A 193 1.29 -41.21 18.01
C THR A 193 1.93 -39.85 17.70
N PHE A 194 3.17 -39.67 18.14
CA PHE A 194 3.99 -38.47 17.90
C PHE A 194 5.22 -38.75 17.03
N GLU A 195 5.26 -39.91 16.38
CA GLU A 195 6.41 -40.38 15.61
C GLU A 195 6.80 -39.41 14.48
N THR A 196 5.83 -38.89 13.74
CA THR A 196 6.08 -37.94 12.64
C THR A 196 6.49 -36.55 13.11
N LEU A 197 6.46 -36.28 14.42
CA LEU A 197 6.99 -35.06 15.05
C LEU A 197 8.42 -35.25 15.59
N ALA A 198 8.97 -36.46 15.57
CA ALA A 198 10.32 -36.71 16.04
C ALA A 198 11.36 -36.03 15.12
N PRO A 199 12.31 -35.24 15.67
CA PRO A 199 13.30 -34.52 14.87
C PRO A 199 14.42 -35.40 14.34
N THR A 200 14.43 -36.71 14.67
CA THR A 200 15.52 -37.64 14.33
C THR A 200 15.78 -37.75 12.84
N ASN A 201 14.74 -37.55 12.01
CA ASN A 201 14.83 -37.61 10.55
C ASN A 201 14.95 -36.20 9.91
N ALA A 202 15.14 -35.14 10.70
CA ALA A 202 15.17 -33.75 10.25
C ALA A 202 16.60 -33.20 9.98
N LEU A 203 17.61 -34.08 9.93
CA LEU A 203 19.02 -33.72 9.75
C LEU A 203 19.62 -34.29 8.44
N THR A 204 18.78 -34.70 7.49
CA THR A 204 19.25 -35.27 6.22
C THR A 204 19.21 -34.24 5.07
N PRO A 205 20.03 -34.40 4.03
CA PRO A 205 19.96 -33.55 2.84
C PRO A 205 18.59 -33.57 2.17
N GLU A 206 17.92 -34.73 2.14
CA GLU A 206 16.58 -34.90 1.54
C GLU A 206 15.54 -34.10 2.32
N PHE A 207 15.64 -34.09 3.65
CA PHE A 207 14.80 -33.23 4.49
C PHE A 207 15.05 -31.75 4.20
N ALA A 208 16.31 -31.34 4.09
CA ALA A 208 16.65 -29.96 3.79
C ALA A 208 16.15 -29.51 2.40
N ALA A 209 16.14 -30.41 1.41
CA ALA A 209 15.56 -30.16 0.10
C ALA A 209 14.04 -29.97 0.19
N LEU A 210 13.33 -30.83 0.94
CA LEU A 210 11.88 -30.77 1.12
C LEU A 210 11.39 -29.42 1.69
N LEU A 211 12.22 -28.74 2.49
CA LEU A 211 11.88 -27.44 3.05
C LEU A 211 11.55 -26.38 1.99
N VAL A 212 11.98 -26.51 0.72
CA VAL A 212 11.56 -25.59 -0.34
C VAL A 212 10.06 -25.65 -0.61
N VAL A 213 9.47 -26.85 -0.55
CA VAL A 213 8.04 -27.05 -0.80
C VAL A 213 7.24 -26.48 0.37
N ALA A 214 7.71 -26.72 1.60
CA ALA A 214 7.14 -26.11 2.79
C ALA A 214 7.22 -24.58 2.74
N ILE A 215 8.39 -24.01 2.42
CA ILE A 215 8.60 -22.55 2.25
C ILE A 215 7.66 -21.98 1.18
N GLY A 216 7.41 -22.72 0.09
CA GLY A 216 6.43 -22.37 -0.94
C GLY A 216 5.03 -22.08 -0.38
N GLY A 217 4.61 -22.82 0.66
CA GLY A 217 3.34 -22.61 1.36
C GLY A 217 3.27 -21.36 2.23
N PHE A 218 4.37 -20.64 2.45
CA PHE A 218 4.38 -19.36 3.18
C PHE A 218 4.45 -18.14 2.28
N VAL A 219 4.65 -18.33 0.97
CA VAL A 219 4.75 -17.23 0.01
C VAL A 219 3.47 -16.38 0.06
N GLY A 220 3.63 -15.07 0.25
CA GLY A 220 2.52 -14.15 0.51
C GLY A 220 2.65 -13.41 1.84
N PHE A 221 3.47 -13.89 2.80
CA PHE A 221 3.70 -13.15 4.05
C PHE A 221 4.31 -11.76 3.79
N GLU A 222 5.07 -11.59 2.69
CA GLU A 222 5.69 -10.31 2.31
C GLU A 222 4.64 -9.23 1.98
N ALA A 223 3.41 -9.62 1.64
CA ALA A 223 2.32 -8.68 1.40
C ALA A 223 1.98 -7.85 2.65
N THR A 224 2.28 -8.37 3.85
CA THR A 224 2.13 -7.60 5.11
C THR A 224 2.96 -6.33 5.11
N VAL A 225 4.12 -6.32 4.45
CA VAL A 225 4.99 -5.13 4.38
C VAL A 225 4.43 -4.08 3.43
N VAL A 226 3.66 -4.47 2.40
CA VAL A 226 2.97 -3.53 1.51
C VAL A 226 1.92 -2.73 2.29
N LEU A 227 1.25 -3.37 3.27
CA LEU A 227 0.29 -2.72 4.17
C LEU A 227 0.95 -1.84 5.25
N SER A 228 2.26 -1.64 5.20
CA SER A 228 2.97 -0.78 6.14
C SER A 228 2.52 0.68 6.11
N GLU A 229 2.04 1.16 4.96
CA GLU A 229 1.52 2.52 4.81
C GLU A 229 0.19 2.67 5.57
N GLU A 230 -0.67 1.64 5.54
CA GLU A 230 -2.02 1.57 6.13
C GLU A 230 -2.08 1.20 7.61
N ALA A 231 -0.94 0.79 8.18
CA ALA A 231 -0.83 0.34 9.55
C ALA A 231 -0.87 1.50 10.57
N LYS A 232 -1.56 1.30 11.69
CA LYS A 232 -1.69 2.29 12.79
C LYS A 232 -0.39 2.61 13.53
N ASP A 233 0.50 1.64 13.63
CA ASP A 233 1.87 1.83 14.08
C ASP A 233 2.74 0.97 13.16
N PRO A 234 3.18 1.50 12.01
CA PRO A 234 3.87 0.71 11.00
C PRO A 234 5.08 -0.05 11.57
N LYS A 235 5.77 0.51 12.57
CA LYS A 235 6.95 -0.12 13.18
C LYS A 235 6.58 -1.37 13.98
N ARG A 236 5.54 -1.29 14.82
CA ARG A 236 5.15 -2.41 15.70
C ARG A 236 4.16 -3.35 15.02
N THR A 237 3.20 -2.81 14.28
CA THR A 237 2.15 -3.56 13.61
C THR A 237 2.73 -4.50 12.58
N ILE A 238 3.58 -4.00 11.66
CA ILE A 238 4.15 -4.84 10.60
C ILE A 238 5.07 -5.90 11.19
N SER A 239 5.96 -5.53 12.12
CA SER A 239 6.86 -6.50 12.75
C SER A 239 6.11 -7.65 13.43
N ARG A 240 5.04 -7.37 14.17
CA ARG A 240 4.24 -8.42 14.81
C ARG A 240 3.39 -9.19 13.80
N ALA A 241 2.82 -8.48 12.83
CA ALA A 241 1.93 -9.10 11.86
C ALA A 241 2.65 -10.04 10.91
N THR A 242 3.81 -9.65 10.38
CA THR A 242 4.63 -10.51 9.52
C THR A 242 5.09 -11.77 10.26
N GLN A 243 5.44 -11.66 11.56
CA GLN A 243 5.82 -12.82 12.38
C GLN A 243 4.66 -13.79 12.54
N TRP A 244 3.48 -13.30 12.92
CA TRP A 244 2.28 -14.14 13.03
C TRP A 244 1.79 -14.67 11.68
N ALA A 245 1.99 -13.93 10.58
CA ALA A 245 1.67 -14.38 9.23
C ALA A 245 2.54 -15.54 8.75
N VAL A 246 3.67 -15.80 9.41
CA VAL A 246 4.50 -16.99 9.18
C VAL A 246 4.21 -18.08 10.22
N LEU A 247 4.18 -17.71 11.51
CA LEU A 247 4.04 -18.70 12.58
C LEU A 247 2.66 -19.37 12.58
N LEU A 248 1.58 -18.63 12.35
CA LEU A 248 0.22 -19.19 12.40
C LEU A 248 -0.03 -20.23 11.29
N PRO A 249 0.25 -19.95 10.00
CA PRO A 249 0.12 -20.99 8.96
C PRO A 249 1.05 -22.17 9.19
N GLY A 250 2.27 -21.94 9.67
CA GLY A 250 3.23 -23.02 9.91
C GLY A 250 2.80 -23.99 11.01
N LEU A 251 2.26 -23.45 12.11
CA LEU A 251 1.67 -24.26 13.18
C LEU A 251 0.44 -25.01 12.70
N LEU A 252 -0.42 -24.35 11.91
CA LEU A 252 -1.63 -24.99 11.37
C LEU A 252 -1.27 -26.13 10.40
N CYS A 253 -0.35 -25.90 9.46
CA CYS A 253 0.08 -26.94 8.51
C CYS A 253 0.77 -28.11 9.22
N ALA A 254 1.59 -27.83 10.24
CA ALA A 254 2.22 -28.89 11.03
C ALA A 254 1.19 -29.70 11.83
N LEU A 255 0.22 -29.03 12.46
CA LEU A 255 -0.87 -29.66 13.19
C LEU A 255 -1.69 -30.56 12.27
N SER A 256 -2.12 -30.06 11.11
CA SER A 256 -2.92 -30.83 10.17
C SER A 256 -2.14 -31.98 9.55
N ALA A 257 -0.88 -31.78 9.14
CA ALA A 257 -0.04 -32.85 8.63
C ALA A 257 0.16 -33.98 9.67
N TRP A 258 0.31 -33.62 10.95
CA TRP A 258 0.41 -34.59 12.05
C TRP A 258 -0.93 -35.29 12.32
N ALA A 259 -2.04 -34.54 12.34
CA ALA A 259 -3.37 -35.09 12.54
C ALA A 259 -3.76 -36.10 11.45
N MET A 260 -3.44 -35.82 10.17
CA MET A 260 -3.61 -36.77 9.07
C MET A 260 -2.85 -38.08 9.37
N SER A 261 -1.58 -37.99 9.76
CA SER A 261 -0.76 -39.15 10.10
C SER A 261 -1.28 -39.93 11.30
N VAL A 262 -1.90 -39.28 12.28
CA VAL A 262 -2.51 -39.95 13.45
C VAL A 262 -3.75 -40.75 13.02
N SER A 263 -4.58 -40.17 12.14
CA SER A 263 -5.81 -40.81 11.68
C SER A 263 -5.56 -41.93 10.66
N THR A 264 -4.55 -41.82 9.79
CA THR A 264 -4.16 -42.88 8.84
C THR A 264 -3.27 -43.96 9.46
N GLY A 265 -2.46 -43.57 10.45
CA GLY A 265 -1.25 -44.29 10.85
C GLY A 265 -0.02 -43.81 10.06
N PRO A 266 1.17 -43.63 10.71
CA PRO A 266 2.39 -43.14 10.05
C PRO A 266 2.85 -43.98 8.86
N ASP A 267 2.72 -45.30 8.92
CA ASP A 267 3.16 -46.21 7.84
C ASP A 267 2.27 -46.17 6.59
N LYS A 268 1.05 -45.63 6.71
CA LYS A 268 0.04 -45.64 5.65
C LYS A 268 -0.21 -44.29 5.02
N ILE A 269 0.25 -43.19 5.64
CA ILE A 269 -0.07 -41.83 5.19
C ILE A 269 0.32 -41.57 3.73
N VAL A 270 1.48 -42.08 3.30
CA VAL A 270 1.96 -41.95 1.91
C VAL A 270 1.04 -42.70 0.94
N GLN A 271 0.72 -43.96 1.23
CA GLN A 271 -0.16 -44.76 0.38
C GLN A 271 -1.58 -44.18 0.32
N SER A 272 -2.11 -43.72 1.45
CA SER A 272 -3.41 -43.04 1.51
C SER A 272 -3.39 -41.75 0.69
N ALA A 273 -2.34 -40.94 0.78
CA ALA A 273 -2.21 -39.73 -0.03
C ALA A 273 -2.08 -40.00 -1.53
N GLN A 274 -1.45 -41.11 -1.93
CA GLN A 274 -1.39 -41.54 -3.34
C GLN A 274 -2.73 -42.03 -3.87
N THR A 275 -3.62 -42.49 -2.99
CA THR A 275 -4.94 -43.02 -3.38
C THR A 275 -5.99 -41.92 -3.38
N ASP A 276 -6.02 -41.11 -2.31
CA ASP A 276 -7.04 -40.11 -2.08
C ASP A 276 -6.62 -38.71 -2.56
N GLU A 277 -5.33 -38.49 -2.87
CA GLU A 277 -4.79 -37.21 -3.35
C GLU A 277 -5.24 -36.00 -2.50
N THR A 278 -5.92 -35.03 -3.10
CA THR A 278 -6.45 -33.84 -2.41
C THR A 278 -7.64 -34.15 -1.51
N ASP A 279 -8.30 -35.30 -1.70
CA ASP A 279 -9.48 -35.72 -0.95
C ASP A 279 -9.14 -36.47 0.34
N LEU A 280 -7.86 -36.74 0.60
CA LEU A 280 -7.38 -37.46 1.79
C LEU A 280 -8.01 -36.95 3.08
N VAL A 281 -7.95 -35.64 3.32
CA VAL A 281 -8.50 -35.03 4.55
C VAL A 281 -10.01 -35.24 4.63
N PHE A 282 -10.71 -35.06 3.51
CA PHE A 282 -12.17 -35.23 3.46
C PHE A 282 -12.57 -36.68 3.72
N ASN A 283 -11.85 -37.65 3.15
CA ASN A 283 -12.10 -39.07 3.34
C ASN A 283 -11.82 -39.53 4.77
N LEU A 284 -10.84 -38.93 5.46
CA LEU A 284 -10.55 -39.23 6.87
C LEU A 284 -11.63 -38.70 7.82
N VAL A 285 -12.22 -37.54 7.53
CA VAL A 285 -13.21 -36.91 8.42
C VAL A 285 -14.65 -37.30 8.09
N ALA A 286 -14.96 -37.68 6.84
CA ALA A 286 -16.31 -37.99 6.38
C ALA A 286 -17.04 -39.07 7.20
N PRO A 287 -16.39 -40.16 7.68
CA PRO A 287 -17.05 -41.14 8.53
C PRO A 287 -17.49 -40.61 9.90
N HIS A 288 -16.89 -39.50 10.35
CA HIS A 288 -17.01 -38.99 11.71
C HIS A 288 -17.73 -37.62 11.80
N LEU A 289 -17.95 -36.97 10.66
CA LEU A 289 -18.61 -35.66 10.57
C LEU A 289 -19.86 -35.70 9.68
N PRO A 290 -20.88 -34.87 9.97
CA PRO A 290 -21.98 -34.66 9.06
C PRO A 290 -21.49 -34.14 7.69
N ALA A 291 -22.10 -34.63 6.60
CA ALA A 291 -21.71 -34.29 5.22
C ALA A 291 -21.64 -32.78 4.95
N MET A 292 -22.47 -31.97 5.63
CA MET A 292 -22.45 -30.51 5.53
C MET A 292 -21.07 -29.91 5.87
N PHE A 293 -20.37 -30.42 6.89
CA PHE A 293 -19.04 -29.91 7.26
C PHE A 293 -17.99 -30.25 6.21
N VAL A 294 -18.10 -31.42 5.57
CA VAL A 294 -17.23 -31.83 4.46
C VAL A 294 -17.47 -30.93 3.24
N GLN A 295 -18.73 -30.68 2.88
CA GLN A 295 -19.11 -29.79 1.77
C GLN A 295 -18.65 -28.36 1.98
N ILE A 296 -18.78 -27.82 3.20
CA ILE A 296 -18.24 -26.50 3.55
C ILE A 296 -16.72 -26.46 3.33
N GLY A 297 -16.01 -27.52 3.71
CA GLY A 297 -14.57 -27.62 3.48
C GLY A 297 -14.19 -27.64 1.99
N TYR A 298 -14.92 -28.37 1.14
CA TYR A 298 -14.72 -28.33 -0.32
C TYR A 298 -14.92 -26.92 -0.89
N ILE A 299 -15.98 -26.23 -0.49
CA ILE A 299 -16.25 -24.85 -0.94
C ILE A 299 -15.14 -23.91 -0.48
N LEU A 300 -14.77 -23.97 0.80
CA LEU A 300 -13.69 -23.15 1.35
C LEU A 300 -12.37 -23.45 0.66
N PHE A 301 -12.07 -24.71 0.37
CA PHE A 301 -10.85 -25.11 -0.33
C PHE A 301 -10.81 -24.52 -1.73
N LEU A 302 -11.88 -24.64 -2.50
CA LEU A 302 -11.99 -24.06 -3.83
C LEU A 302 -11.84 -22.53 -3.80
N THR A 303 -12.47 -21.86 -2.83
CA THR A 303 -12.33 -20.40 -2.67
C THR A 303 -10.93 -19.98 -2.22
N SER A 304 -10.25 -20.80 -1.41
CA SER A 304 -8.88 -20.58 -0.94
C SER A 304 -7.89 -20.63 -2.11
N VAL A 305 -8.01 -21.66 -2.96
CA VAL A 305 -7.15 -21.82 -4.14
C VAL A 305 -7.39 -20.68 -5.12
N PHE A 306 -8.65 -20.27 -5.31
CA PHE A 306 -9.00 -19.12 -6.15
C PHE A 306 -8.42 -17.79 -5.61
N ALA A 307 -8.48 -17.58 -4.30
CA ALA A 307 -7.90 -16.41 -3.65
C ALA A 307 -6.36 -16.38 -3.84
N ALA A 308 -5.69 -17.53 -3.70
CA ALA A 308 -4.26 -17.66 -3.98
C ALA A 308 -3.93 -17.31 -5.44
N LEU A 309 -4.71 -17.82 -6.40
CA LEU A 309 -4.56 -17.48 -7.83
C LEU A 309 -4.62 -15.97 -8.10
N LEU A 310 -5.60 -15.28 -7.50
CA LEU A 310 -5.73 -13.83 -7.60
C LEU A 310 -4.54 -13.10 -6.95
N ALA A 311 -4.10 -13.54 -5.77
CA ALA A 311 -3.00 -12.93 -5.05
C ALA A 311 -1.69 -13.02 -5.86
N PHE A 312 -1.36 -14.19 -6.40
CA PHE A 312 -0.19 -14.38 -7.26
C PHE A 312 -0.30 -13.61 -8.58
N HIS A 313 -1.49 -13.55 -9.18
CA HIS A 313 -1.71 -12.75 -10.38
C HIS A 313 -1.42 -11.26 -10.13
N ALA A 314 -1.96 -10.72 -9.03
CA ALA A 314 -1.70 -9.35 -8.62
C ALA A 314 -0.22 -9.11 -8.30
N ALA A 315 0.45 -10.06 -7.64
CA ALA A 315 1.87 -9.97 -7.31
C ALA A 315 2.73 -9.87 -8.57
N VAL A 316 2.56 -10.79 -9.53
CA VAL A 316 3.31 -10.77 -10.80
C VAL A 316 3.05 -9.48 -11.57
N ALA A 317 1.80 -9.06 -11.66
CA ALA A 317 1.43 -7.85 -12.40
C ALA A 317 2.02 -6.58 -11.76
N ARG A 318 2.07 -6.51 -10.41
CA ARG A 318 2.73 -5.43 -9.65
C ARG A 318 4.25 -5.44 -9.81
N TYR A 319 4.88 -6.61 -9.85
CA TYR A 319 6.31 -6.74 -10.14
C TYR A 319 6.65 -6.22 -11.54
N GLN A 320 5.91 -6.64 -12.55
CA GLN A 320 6.12 -6.17 -13.92
C GLN A 320 5.87 -4.66 -14.04
N PHE A 321 4.85 -4.14 -13.35
CA PHE A 321 4.56 -2.71 -13.29
C PHE A 321 5.71 -1.90 -12.68
N ALA A 322 6.25 -2.34 -11.54
CA ALA A 322 7.37 -1.68 -10.88
C ALA A 322 8.60 -1.63 -11.80
N LEU A 323 8.92 -2.73 -12.49
CA LEU A 323 10.02 -2.80 -13.44
C LEU A 323 9.80 -1.94 -14.68
N GLY A 324 8.56 -1.84 -15.17
CA GLY A 324 8.21 -0.96 -16.29
C GLY A 324 8.31 0.53 -15.93
N ARG A 325 7.92 0.90 -14.70
CA ARG A 325 8.04 2.26 -14.17
C ARG A 325 9.51 2.68 -14.01
N GLU A 326 10.37 1.77 -13.58
CA GLU A 326 11.83 1.98 -13.52
C GLU A 326 12.52 1.82 -14.89
N ARG A 327 11.75 1.54 -15.96
CA ARG A 327 12.24 1.30 -17.33
C ARG A 327 13.28 0.16 -17.44
N VAL A 328 13.24 -0.80 -16.52
CA VAL A 328 13.94 -2.08 -16.63
C VAL A 328 13.24 -2.95 -17.68
N LEU A 329 11.90 -2.96 -17.66
CA LEU A 329 11.04 -3.41 -18.76
C LEU A 329 10.65 -2.21 -19.64
N PRO A 330 10.10 -2.45 -20.86
CA PRO A 330 9.57 -1.38 -21.68
C PRO A 330 8.57 -0.51 -20.90
N SER A 331 8.61 0.81 -21.12
CA SER A 331 7.84 1.79 -20.34
C SER A 331 6.32 1.57 -20.39
N ALA A 332 5.83 0.84 -21.39
CA ALA A 332 4.43 0.45 -21.49
C ALA A 332 3.97 -0.40 -20.28
N TRP A 333 4.84 -1.26 -19.72
CA TRP A 333 4.52 -2.06 -18.53
C TRP A 333 4.37 -1.21 -17.27
N GLY A 334 4.94 -0.01 -17.26
CA GLY A 334 4.78 0.96 -16.17
C GLY A 334 3.52 1.81 -16.26
N ARG A 335 2.57 1.48 -17.15
CA ARG A 335 1.29 2.20 -17.30
C ARG A 335 0.15 1.45 -16.61
N THR A 336 -0.76 2.21 -16.01
CA THR A 336 -2.01 1.69 -15.45
C THR A 336 -3.20 2.01 -16.37
N HIS A 337 -4.29 1.26 -16.22
CA HIS A 337 -5.53 1.49 -16.94
C HIS A 337 -6.23 2.76 -16.41
N PRO A 338 -6.66 3.69 -17.28
CA PRO A 338 -7.16 5.01 -16.84
C PRO A 338 -8.40 5.00 -15.95
N ARG A 339 -9.23 3.94 -16.00
CA ARG A 339 -10.46 3.83 -15.21
C ARG A 339 -10.34 2.95 -13.96
N THR A 340 -9.47 1.94 -13.98
CA THR A 340 -9.39 0.90 -12.93
C THR A 340 -8.08 0.96 -12.15
N GLY A 341 -7.07 1.69 -12.61
CA GLY A 341 -5.74 1.68 -12.00
C GLY A 341 -4.95 0.39 -12.26
N ALA A 342 -5.49 -0.55 -13.04
CA ALA A 342 -4.87 -1.86 -13.24
C ALA A 342 -3.57 -1.84 -14.05
N PRO A 343 -2.54 -2.68 -13.81
CA PRO A 343 -1.29 -2.63 -14.55
C PRO A 343 -1.52 -3.46 -15.82
N LEU A 344 -2.18 -2.84 -16.80
CA LEU A 344 -2.86 -3.54 -17.90
C LEU A 344 -1.97 -4.59 -18.56
N LEU A 345 -0.77 -4.19 -18.99
CA LEU A 345 0.15 -5.12 -19.66
C LEU A 345 0.70 -6.19 -18.73
N GLY A 346 0.88 -5.91 -17.44
CA GLY A 346 1.34 -6.91 -16.46
C GLY A 346 0.31 -8.02 -16.23
N SER A 347 -0.98 -7.68 -16.21
CA SER A 347 -2.07 -8.65 -16.09
C SER A 347 -2.25 -9.44 -17.40
N ILE A 348 -2.28 -8.77 -18.55
CA ILE A 348 -2.42 -9.42 -19.86
C ILE A 348 -1.30 -10.41 -20.14
N THR A 349 -0.03 -10.02 -19.92
CA THR A 349 1.11 -10.92 -20.17
C THR A 349 1.03 -12.16 -19.30
N GLN A 350 0.73 -12.00 -18.02
CA GLN A 350 0.62 -13.13 -17.10
C GLN A 350 -0.54 -14.06 -17.50
N SER A 351 -1.69 -13.51 -17.88
CA SER A 351 -2.83 -14.29 -18.37
C SER A 351 -2.50 -15.04 -19.67
N VAL A 352 -1.82 -14.41 -20.63
CA VAL A 352 -1.45 -15.04 -21.90
C VAL A 352 -0.44 -16.17 -21.69
N VAL A 353 0.58 -15.94 -20.85
CA VAL A 353 1.57 -16.97 -20.51
C VAL A 353 0.89 -18.14 -19.80
N ALA A 354 0.02 -17.87 -18.82
CA ALA A 354 -0.73 -18.92 -18.13
C ALA A 354 -1.58 -19.74 -19.09
N LEU A 355 -2.34 -19.08 -20.00
CA LEU A 355 -3.16 -19.77 -20.99
C LEU A 355 -2.32 -20.68 -21.90
N GLY A 356 -1.17 -20.19 -22.37
CA GLY A 356 -0.26 -20.97 -23.21
C GLY A 356 0.25 -22.24 -22.50
N VAL A 357 0.60 -22.13 -21.22
CA VAL A 357 1.02 -23.30 -20.42
C VAL A 357 -0.15 -24.26 -20.21
N LEU A 358 -1.34 -23.78 -19.84
CA LEU A 358 -2.52 -24.64 -19.66
C LEU A 358 -2.87 -25.41 -20.92
N ILE A 359 -2.88 -24.74 -22.09
CA ILE A 359 -3.13 -25.38 -23.39
C ILE A 359 -2.05 -26.44 -23.68
N THR A 360 -0.78 -26.15 -23.38
CA THR A 360 0.33 -27.09 -23.59
C THR A 360 0.12 -28.35 -22.75
N TYR A 361 -0.15 -28.20 -21.45
CA TYR A 361 -0.36 -29.34 -20.55
C TYR A 361 -1.58 -30.17 -20.95
N ALA A 362 -2.67 -29.53 -21.34
CA ALA A 362 -3.86 -30.22 -21.85
C ALA A 362 -3.59 -30.95 -23.17
N ALA A 363 -2.85 -30.33 -24.10
CA ALA A 363 -2.52 -30.93 -25.39
C ALA A 363 -1.62 -32.17 -25.26
N PHE A 364 -0.65 -32.14 -24.34
CA PHE A 364 0.25 -33.26 -24.06
C PHE A 364 -0.30 -34.26 -23.03
N LYS A 365 -1.51 -34.03 -22.48
CA LYS A 365 -2.16 -34.86 -21.45
C LYS A 365 -1.26 -35.11 -20.23
N LEU A 366 -0.54 -34.07 -19.82
CA LEU A 366 0.31 -34.13 -18.63
C LEU A 366 -0.55 -34.06 -17.36
N ASP A 367 -0.10 -34.76 -16.33
CA ASP A 367 -0.81 -34.80 -15.04
C ASP A 367 -0.88 -33.40 -14.39
N PRO A 368 -2.10 -32.91 -14.05
CA PRO A 368 -2.29 -31.57 -13.50
C PRO A 368 -1.83 -31.43 -12.03
N LEU A 369 -1.81 -32.48 -11.23
CA LEU A 369 -1.33 -32.42 -9.85
C LEU A 369 0.18 -32.57 -9.78
N VAL A 370 0.75 -33.54 -10.48
CA VAL A 370 2.19 -33.81 -10.44
C VAL A 370 2.95 -32.77 -11.27
N HIS A 371 2.70 -32.71 -12.57
CA HIS A 371 3.55 -31.92 -13.48
C HIS A 371 3.15 -30.45 -13.51
N LEU A 372 1.87 -30.10 -13.32
CA LEU A 372 1.44 -28.70 -13.34
C LEU A 372 1.50 -28.09 -11.94
N PHE A 373 0.83 -28.67 -10.94
CA PHE A 373 0.83 -28.11 -9.58
C PHE A 373 2.15 -28.35 -8.84
N ALA A 374 2.54 -29.60 -8.57
CA ALA A 374 3.69 -29.92 -7.71
C ALA A 374 5.00 -29.40 -8.30
N TRP A 375 5.27 -29.69 -9.58
CA TRP A 375 6.51 -29.28 -10.24
C TRP A 375 6.65 -27.75 -10.33
N LEU A 376 5.63 -27.02 -10.82
CA LEU A 376 5.76 -25.57 -10.99
C LEU A 376 5.74 -24.82 -9.67
N THR A 377 4.99 -25.29 -8.66
CA THR A 377 5.03 -24.65 -7.33
C THR A 377 6.35 -24.91 -6.62
N THR A 378 6.95 -26.09 -6.77
CA THR A 378 8.30 -26.40 -6.28
C THR A 378 9.37 -25.57 -7.01
N ALA A 379 9.30 -25.49 -8.34
CA ALA A 379 10.19 -24.66 -9.14
C ALA A 379 10.07 -23.16 -8.77
N GLY A 380 8.84 -22.67 -8.63
CA GLY A 380 8.57 -21.31 -8.19
C GLY A 380 9.06 -21.04 -6.76
N GLY A 381 8.87 -22.00 -5.86
CA GLY A 381 9.39 -22.00 -4.49
C GLY A 381 10.93 -21.90 -4.46
N LEU A 382 11.64 -22.61 -5.34
CA LEU A 382 13.08 -22.47 -5.52
C LEU A 382 13.45 -21.04 -5.93
N GLY A 383 12.72 -20.44 -6.87
CA GLY A 383 12.92 -19.05 -7.27
C GLY A 383 12.75 -18.07 -6.10
N VAL A 384 11.69 -18.23 -5.31
CA VAL A 384 11.45 -17.41 -4.10
C VAL A 384 12.51 -17.64 -3.03
N LEU A 385 12.97 -18.88 -2.84
CA LEU A 385 14.06 -19.22 -1.94
C LEU A 385 15.36 -18.49 -2.32
N ILE A 386 15.69 -18.44 -3.61
CA ILE A 386 16.84 -17.66 -4.13
C ILE A 386 16.68 -16.17 -3.77
N LEU A 387 15.48 -15.60 -3.89
CA LEU A 387 15.21 -14.21 -3.51
C LEU A 387 15.36 -13.98 -2.01
N MET A 388 14.85 -14.87 -1.16
CA MET A 388 14.96 -14.77 0.30
C MET A 388 16.42 -14.91 0.76
N TRP A 389 17.17 -15.82 0.13
CA TRP A 389 18.61 -15.98 0.35
C TRP A 389 19.37 -14.69 -0.01
N GLY A 390 19.14 -14.15 -1.22
CA GLY A 390 19.75 -12.90 -1.67
C GLY A 390 19.34 -11.69 -0.82
N ALA A 391 18.08 -11.62 -0.40
CA ALA A 391 17.56 -10.57 0.46
C ALA A 391 18.18 -10.61 1.86
N SER A 392 18.39 -11.80 2.45
CA SER A 392 19.08 -11.94 3.75
C SER A 392 20.48 -11.34 3.71
N LEU A 393 21.24 -11.64 2.64
CA LEU A 393 22.57 -11.07 2.41
C LEU A 393 22.48 -9.55 2.19
N ALA A 394 21.50 -9.10 1.41
CA ALA A 394 21.30 -7.68 1.13
C ALA A 394 20.97 -6.87 2.40
N VAL A 395 20.11 -7.37 3.27
CA VAL A 395 19.77 -6.78 4.57
C VAL A 395 21.02 -6.64 5.43
N MET A 396 21.82 -7.72 5.52
CA MET A 396 23.07 -7.70 6.29
C MET A 396 24.03 -6.63 5.76
N VAL A 397 24.28 -6.59 4.44
CA VAL A 397 25.19 -5.60 3.83
C VAL A 397 24.65 -4.16 4.00
N PHE A 398 23.34 -3.97 3.89
CA PHE A 398 22.70 -2.67 4.06
C PHE A 398 22.94 -2.10 5.48
N PHE A 399 22.72 -2.89 6.53
CA PHE A 399 22.90 -2.44 7.92
C PHE A 399 24.36 -2.41 8.37
N LEU A 400 25.25 -3.18 7.73
CA LEU A 400 26.70 -3.03 7.92
C LEU A 400 27.19 -1.66 7.41
N ARG A 401 26.62 -1.17 6.31
CA ARG A 401 26.93 0.16 5.75
C ARG A 401 26.22 1.29 6.48
N ASN A 402 24.96 1.09 6.84
CA ASN A 402 24.09 2.09 7.45
C ASN A 402 23.65 1.60 8.84
N ARG A 403 24.45 1.86 9.88
CA ARG A 403 24.19 1.43 11.27
C ARG A 403 22.94 2.08 11.88
N LEU A 404 21.75 1.70 11.40
CA LEU A 404 20.45 2.28 11.70
C LEU A 404 19.61 1.42 12.67
N GLU A 405 19.94 0.15 12.82
CA GLU A 405 19.24 -0.82 13.67
C GLU A 405 20.20 -1.52 14.64
N ASN A 406 19.65 -2.25 15.61
CA ASN A 406 20.45 -3.03 16.55
C ASN A 406 21.14 -4.24 15.89
N ILE A 407 22.18 -4.77 16.54
CA ILE A 407 23.00 -5.87 16.01
C ILE A 407 22.17 -7.13 15.72
N TRP A 408 21.18 -7.43 16.58
CA TRP A 408 20.28 -8.55 16.37
C TRP A 408 19.51 -8.44 15.04
N ARG A 409 18.83 -7.31 14.80
CA ARG A 409 17.99 -7.11 13.61
C ARG A 409 18.79 -6.85 12.35
N GLY A 410 19.92 -6.14 12.47
CA GLY A 410 20.72 -5.73 11.33
C GLY A 410 21.77 -6.74 10.87
N GLN A 411 22.22 -7.65 11.75
CA GLN A 411 23.37 -8.53 11.46
C GLN A 411 23.09 -9.98 11.83
N VAL A 412 22.80 -10.27 13.11
CA VAL A 412 22.75 -11.67 13.60
C VAL A 412 21.59 -12.44 13.01
N ALA A 413 20.36 -11.92 13.08
CA ALA A 413 19.20 -12.61 12.52
C ALA A 413 19.29 -12.78 10.98
N PRO A 414 19.65 -11.74 10.19
CA PRO A 414 19.91 -11.90 8.75
C PRO A 414 21.01 -12.92 8.44
N PHE A 415 22.09 -12.98 9.23
CA PHE A 415 23.17 -13.93 9.05
C PHE A 415 22.72 -15.38 9.33
N ILE A 416 21.99 -15.60 10.42
CA ILE A 416 21.43 -16.91 10.76
C ILE A 416 20.45 -17.36 9.65
N ALA A 417 19.55 -16.46 9.21
CA ALA A 417 18.65 -16.75 8.11
C ALA A 417 19.41 -17.08 6.82
N PHE A 418 20.43 -16.29 6.47
CA PHE A 418 21.28 -16.55 5.30
C PHE A 418 21.95 -17.93 5.36
N LEU A 419 22.45 -18.35 6.52
CA LEU A 419 23.07 -19.67 6.70
C LEU A 419 22.07 -20.80 6.47
N PHE A 420 20.91 -20.75 7.15
CA PHE A 420 19.87 -21.78 7.00
C PHE A 420 19.32 -21.81 5.57
N LEU A 421 19.01 -20.65 4.98
CA LEU A 421 18.54 -20.57 3.60
C LEU A 421 19.59 -21.04 2.59
N SER A 422 20.89 -20.90 2.90
CA SER A 422 21.97 -21.45 2.06
C SER A 422 21.98 -22.98 2.11
N VAL A 423 21.80 -23.58 3.29
CA VAL A 423 21.70 -25.05 3.44
C VAL A 423 20.51 -25.58 2.66
N ILE A 424 19.33 -24.96 2.82
CA ILE A 424 18.11 -25.35 2.10
C ILE A 424 18.31 -25.18 0.59
N LEU A 425 18.86 -24.05 0.14
CA LEU A 425 19.06 -23.79 -1.29
C LEU A 425 20.00 -24.82 -1.93
N LEU A 426 21.13 -25.12 -1.27
CA LEU A 426 22.07 -26.12 -1.77
C LEU A 426 21.47 -27.52 -1.79
N ALA A 427 20.79 -27.91 -0.71
CA ALA A 427 20.09 -29.20 -0.64
C ALA A 427 19.00 -29.30 -1.70
N THR A 428 18.23 -28.23 -1.93
CA THR A 428 17.19 -28.18 -2.96
C THR A 428 17.76 -28.29 -4.35
N ILE A 429 18.87 -27.61 -4.67
CA ILE A 429 19.48 -27.69 -5.99
C ILE A 429 19.96 -29.12 -6.30
N VAL A 430 20.51 -29.81 -5.31
CA VAL A 430 21.03 -31.18 -5.47
C VAL A 430 19.90 -32.22 -5.47
N GLY A 431 18.95 -32.11 -4.53
CA GLY A 431 17.85 -33.05 -4.33
C GLY A 431 16.56 -32.67 -5.06
N LEU A 432 16.60 -31.77 -6.05
CA LEU A 432 15.38 -31.35 -6.76
C LEU A 432 14.73 -32.54 -7.49
N GLY A 433 15.53 -33.45 -8.03
CA GLY A 433 15.04 -34.64 -8.72
C GLY A 433 14.13 -35.49 -7.86
N ASP A 434 14.56 -35.76 -6.63
CA ASP A 434 13.81 -36.52 -5.64
C ASP A 434 12.46 -35.85 -5.31
N LEU A 435 12.46 -34.52 -5.18
CA LEU A 435 11.22 -33.76 -4.93
C LEU A 435 10.24 -33.82 -6.10
N LEU A 436 10.75 -33.95 -7.33
CA LEU A 436 9.94 -34.05 -8.53
C LEU A 436 9.55 -35.50 -8.87
N GLY A 437 10.10 -36.49 -8.14
CA GLY A 437 9.88 -37.92 -8.38
C GLY A 437 10.49 -38.40 -9.70
N VAL A 438 11.58 -37.80 -10.16
CA VAL A 438 12.26 -38.16 -11.42
C VAL A 438 13.53 -38.97 -11.17
N PRO A 439 13.96 -39.82 -12.11
CA PRO A 439 15.23 -40.56 -12.01
C PRO A 439 16.47 -39.66 -11.94
N ASP A 440 17.55 -40.15 -11.32
CA ASP A 440 18.83 -39.43 -11.14
C ASP A 440 19.49 -38.94 -12.45
N ASP A 441 19.28 -39.66 -13.56
CA ASP A 441 19.81 -39.33 -14.88
C ASP A 441 18.92 -38.36 -15.68
N SER A 442 17.76 -37.98 -15.12
CA SER A 442 16.81 -37.09 -15.77
C SER A 442 17.36 -35.67 -15.92
N ILE A 443 17.12 -35.07 -17.08
CA ILE A 443 17.44 -33.65 -17.32
C ILE A 443 16.68 -32.72 -16.34
N PHE A 444 15.51 -33.15 -15.84
CA PHE A 444 14.66 -32.34 -14.98
C PHE A 444 15.27 -32.03 -13.61
N ASN A 445 16.31 -32.79 -13.20
CA ASN A 445 17.10 -32.51 -12.01
C ASN A 445 17.77 -31.13 -12.05
N TRP A 446 18.17 -30.70 -13.26
CA TRP A 446 18.94 -29.47 -13.46
C TRP A 446 18.19 -28.41 -14.26
N VAL A 447 17.10 -28.74 -14.96
CA VAL A 447 16.37 -27.80 -15.80
C VAL A 447 15.91 -26.56 -15.02
N PHE A 448 15.27 -26.71 -13.85
CA PHE A 448 14.77 -25.56 -13.11
C PHE A 448 15.90 -24.72 -12.47
N PRO A 449 16.89 -25.30 -11.75
CA PRO A 449 18.02 -24.53 -11.22
C PRO A 449 18.82 -23.82 -12.33
N ALA A 450 19.10 -24.51 -13.44
CA ALA A 450 19.80 -23.92 -14.57
C ALA A 450 18.98 -22.79 -15.20
N SER A 451 17.65 -22.93 -15.30
CA SER A 451 16.80 -21.87 -15.84
C SER A 451 16.87 -20.60 -14.99
N TYR A 452 16.86 -20.70 -13.66
CA TYR A 452 17.02 -19.54 -12.78
C TYR A 452 18.42 -18.92 -12.89
N ALA A 453 19.47 -19.74 -13.04
CA ALA A 453 20.82 -19.23 -13.30
C ALA A 453 20.88 -18.44 -14.61
N VAL A 454 20.21 -18.94 -15.67
CA VAL A 454 20.09 -18.25 -16.96
C VAL A 454 19.30 -16.95 -16.81
N PHE A 455 18.15 -16.95 -16.14
CA PHE A 455 17.37 -15.74 -15.91
C PHE A 455 18.14 -14.68 -15.11
N ALA A 456 18.84 -15.09 -14.05
CA ALA A 456 19.71 -14.21 -13.27
C ALA A 456 20.84 -13.62 -14.14
N LEU A 457 21.49 -14.45 -14.97
CA LEU A 457 22.54 -14.02 -15.90
C LEU A 457 22.01 -13.00 -16.91
N ILE A 458 20.84 -13.26 -17.51
CA ILE A 458 20.17 -12.31 -18.41
C ILE A 458 19.94 -10.98 -17.69
N GLY A 459 19.43 -11.01 -16.45
CA GLY A 459 19.22 -9.80 -15.66
C GLY A 459 20.52 -9.05 -15.33
N PHE A 460 21.61 -9.77 -14.99
CA PHE A 460 22.92 -9.14 -14.74
C PHE A 460 23.48 -8.48 -16.00
N VAL A 461 23.46 -9.19 -17.13
CA VAL A 461 23.91 -8.66 -18.43
C VAL A 461 23.06 -7.46 -18.82
N TRP A 462 21.74 -7.54 -18.68
CA TRP A 462 20.83 -6.44 -18.97
C TRP A 462 21.13 -5.20 -18.12
N ALA A 463 21.40 -5.38 -16.83
CA ALA A 463 21.78 -4.27 -15.96
C ALA A 463 23.10 -3.61 -16.37
N LEU A 464 24.09 -4.39 -16.81
CA LEU A 464 25.37 -3.87 -17.31
C LEU A 464 25.18 -3.10 -18.63
N VAL A 465 24.35 -3.63 -19.54
CA VAL A 465 23.96 -2.94 -20.78
C VAL A 465 23.27 -1.62 -20.46
N MET A 466 22.31 -1.61 -19.52
CA MET A 466 21.65 -0.38 -19.08
C MET A 466 22.62 0.62 -18.44
N ARG A 467 23.58 0.14 -17.63
CA ARG A 467 24.61 1.00 -17.04
C ARG A 467 25.46 1.70 -18.10
N ALA A 468 25.75 1.03 -19.20
CA ALA A 468 26.54 1.59 -20.31
C ALA A 468 25.70 2.48 -21.25
N ALA A 469 24.52 2.01 -21.66
CA ALA A 469 23.70 2.67 -22.69
C ALA A 469 22.73 3.73 -22.14
N ARG A 470 22.27 3.58 -20.89
CA ARG A 470 21.24 4.44 -20.26
C ARG A 470 21.57 4.70 -18.77
N PRO A 471 22.69 5.37 -18.45
CA PRO A 471 23.15 5.56 -17.08
C PRO A 471 22.15 6.29 -16.18
N GLU A 472 21.36 7.21 -16.73
CA GLU A 472 20.30 7.93 -16.01
C GLU A 472 19.18 6.98 -15.53
N VAL A 473 18.73 6.07 -16.40
CA VAL A 473 17.73 5.06 -16.06
C VAL A 473 18.30 4.08 -15.03
N TYR A 474 19.54 3.63 -15.24
CA TYR A 474 20.23 2.78 -14.28
C TYR A 474 20.39 3.44 -12.91
N ALA A 475 20.55 4.77 -12.84
CA ALA A 475 20.64 5.48 -11.56
C ALA A 475 19.30 5.52 -10.79
N ALA A 476 18.16 5.42 -11.49
CA ALA A 476 16.82 5.41 -10.92
C ALA A 476 16.41 4.04 -10.35
N ILE A 477 17.04 2.94 -10.82
CA ILE A 477 16.73 1.56 -10.41
C ILE A 477 16.80 1.38 -8.87
N GLY A 478 15.75 0.76 -8.33
CA GLY A 478 15.62 0.39 -6.92
C GLY A 478 15.28 1.56 -5.99
N ARG A 479 15.04 2.77 -6.52
CA ARG A 479 14.74 3.98 -5.74
C ARG A 479 13.26 4.37 -5.73
N GLY A 480 12.39 3.74 -6.52
CA GLY A 480 10.96 4.09 -6.52
C GLY A 480 10.67 5.47 -7.11
N ALA A 481 9.56 6.09 -6.69
CA ALA A 481 9.03 7.36 -7.23
C ALA A 481 9.92 8.60 -6.98
N ASP A 482 11.00 8.48 -6.20
CA ASP A 482 11.84 9.60 -5.76
C ASP A 482 12.87 10.10 -6.78
N PHE A 483 12.93 9.51 -7.99
CA PHE A 483 13.91 9.93 -9.00
C PHE A 483 13.39 11.06 -9.89
N ARG A 484 13.81 12.30 -9.59
CA ARG A 484 13.92 13.37 -10.60
C ARG A 484 15.31 13.31 -11.22
N PRO A 485 15.46 13.17 -12.55
CA PRO A 485 16.76 13.36 -13.18
C PRO A 485 17.19 14.81 -12.91
N SER A 486 18.35 14.98 -12.27
CA SER A 486 19.01 16.28 -12.22
C SER A 486 19.26 16.71 -13.66
N SER A 487 18.59 17.76 -14.11
CA SER A 487 18.90 18.42 -15.38
C SER A 487 20.35 18.89 -15.33
N ALA A 488 21.24 18.10 -15.94
CA ALA A 488 22.60 18.52 -16.19
C ALA A 488 22.55 19.60 -17.27
N ASN A 489 22.51 20.86 -16.84
CA ASN A 489 22.82 22.00 -17.71
C ASN A 489 24.35 22.11 -17.74
N PRO A 490 25.04 21.89 -18.88
CA PRO A 490 26.46 22.17 -18.99
C PRO A 490 26.63 23.68 -19.18
N GLY A 491 26.64 24.43 -18.07
CA GLY A 491 27.07 25.83 -18.09
C GLY A 491 28.59 25.91 -18.24
N PRO A 492 29.13 26.79 -19.11
CA PRO A 492 30.57 26.86 -19.37
C PRO A 492 31.31 27.42 -18.15
N ALA A 493 32.47 26.83 -17.87
CA ALA A 493 33.42 27.31 -16.86
C ALA A 493 33.92 28.73 -17.22
N GLY A 494 33.88 29.64 -16.25
CA GLY A 494 34.41 31.00 -16.42
C GLY A 494 34.39 31.82 -15.13
N SER A 495 35.48 31.70 -14.36
CA SER A 495 36.13 32.72 -13.51
C SER A 495 35.33 33.70 -12.64
N GLY A 496 35.69 33.75 -11.35
CA GLY A 496 36.00 35.03 -10.71
C GLY A 496 35.33 35.33 -9.36
N ALA A 497 36.18 35.69 -8.39
CA ALA A 497 35.92 36.48 -7.18
C ALA A 497 35.22 35.81 -5.98
N GLN A 498 36.08 35.33 -5.07
CA GLN A 498 35.81 35.23 -3.64
C GLN A 498 35.56 36.63 -3.06
N HIS A 499 34.43 36.83 -2.37
CA HIS A 499 34.29 37.88 -1.37
C HIS A 499 33.81 37.27 -0.05
N ALA A 500 34.72 37.28 0.91
CA ALA A 500 34.50 36.98 2.31
C ALA A 500 33.71 38.13 2.96
N LEU A 501 32.68 37.79 3.74
CA LEU A 501 32.03 38.72 4.65
C LEU A 501 32.18 38.21 6.07
N THR A 502 32.99 38.95 6.84
CA THR A 502 33.15 38.92 8.29
C THR A 502 31.88 39.43 9.02
N PRO A 503 31.61 38.98 10.26
CA PRO A 503 30.47 39.47 11.04
C PRO A 503 30.82 40.81 11.72
N VAL A 504 29.96 41.81 11.56
CA VAL A 504 30.06 43.08 12.29
C VAL A 504 29.02 43.10 13.40
N ASN A 505 29.53 43.30 14.61
CA ASN A 505 28.82 43.55 15.85
C ASN A 505 28.53 45.08 15.95
N GLY A 506 27.35 45.50 16.40
CA GLY A 506 27.05 46.94 16.51
C GLY A 506 25.72 47.30 17.19
N ASN A 507 25.83 47.66 18.47
CA ASN A 507 24.96 48.51 19.31
C ASN A 507 23.65 49.10 18.74
N ARG A 508 22.58 48.92 19.52
CA ARG A 508 21.36 49.75 19.52
C ARG A 508 21.51 50.92 20.52
N PRO A 509 21.08 52.15 20.19
CA PRO A 509 20.73 53.15 21.19
C PRO A 509 19.20 53.27 21.38
N ASN A 510 18.86 53.76 22.57
CA ASN A 510 17.52 54.01 23.10
C ASN A 510 16.74 55.11 22.36
N GLY A 511 15.41 54.98 22.41
CA GLY A 511 14.49 56.11 22.56
C GLY A 511 13.88 56.66 21.27
N THR A 512 12.56 56.52 21.10
CA THR A 512 11.58 57.63 21.23
C THR A 512 10.18 57.07 20.89
N ARG A 513 9.28 57.08 21.88
CA ARG A 513 7.85 56.86 21.66
C ARG A 513 7.29 58.11 20.98
N VAL A 514 6.68 57.95 19.81
CA VAL A 514 5.79 58.95 19.24
C VAL A 514 4.40 58.34 19.20
N SER A 515 3.54 58.80 20.11
CA SER A 515 2.10 58.61 20.07
C SER A 515 1.51 59.59 19.05
N VAL A 516 0.85 59.07 18.01
CA VAL A 516 -0.06 59.87 17.19
C VAL A 516 -1.44 59.26 17.35
N GLY A 517 -2.34 60.04 17.91
CA GLY A 517 -3.75 59.70 18.06
C GLY A 517 -4.41 59.51 16.71
N HIS A 518 -5.35 58.57 16.66
CA HIS A 518 -6.36 58.55 15.61
C HIS A 518 -7.69 58.90 16.24
N GLU A 519 -8.07 60.16 16.05
CA GLU A 519 -9.43 60.65 16.20
C GLU A 519 -10.39 59.89 15.28
N GLY A 520 -11.64 59.82 15.73
CA GLY A 520 -12.76 59.14 15.12
C GLY A 520 -12.85 59.23 13.59
N ARG A 521 -12.85 58.05 12.96
CA ARG A 521 -13.72 57.78 11.82
C ARG A 521 -14.60 56.61 12.20
N LYS A 522 -15.87 56.89 12.51
CA LYS A 522 -16.94 55.87 12.55
C LYS A 522 -16.91 55.12 11.21
N PRO A 523 -16.79 53.79 11.17
CA PRO A 523 -17.05 53.07 9.93
C PRO A 523 -18.52 53.31 9.57
N LEU A 524 -18.75 53.77 8.34
CA LEU A 524 -20.07 53.84 7.72
C LEU A 524 -20.76 52.49 7.93
N GLY A 525 -21.89 52.54 8.62
CA GLY A 525 -22.69 51.37 8.97
C GLY A 525 -23.14 50.66 7.70
N TYR A 526 -22.49 49.54 7.41
CA TYR A 526 -23.23 48.40 6.91
C TYR A 526 -23.85 47.75 8.15
N ASP A 527 -25.17 47.79 8.20
CA ASP A 527 -25.95 47.04 9.16
C ASP A 527 -25.72 45.56 8.83
N ILE A 528 -24.65 44.98 9.38
CA ILE A 528 -24.41 43.54 9.31
C ILE A 528 -25.51 42.93 10.17
N LYS A 529 -26.64 42.62 9.53
CA LYS A 529 -27.65 41.76 10.15
C LYS A 529 -26.93 40.52 10.66
N GLU A 530 -27.02 40.29 11.97
CA GLU A 530 -26.54 39.08 12.59
C GLU A 530 -27.14 37.89 11.86
N VAL A 531 -26.28 37.16 11.16
CA VAL A 531 -26.60 35.81 10.72
C VAL A 531 -25.53 34.91 11.30
N VAL A 532 -25.85 34.38 12.48
CA VAL A 532 -25.23 33.20 13.06
C VAL A 532 -25.79 32.02 12.25
N ILE A 533 -24.94 31.23 11.59
CA ILE A 533 -25.40 29.98 10.93
C ILE A 533 -24.60 28.81 11.50
N ARG A 534 -25.17 28.12 12.48
CA ARG A 534 -26.06 27.01 12.13
C ARG A 534 -27.48 27.54 12.33
N ASP A 535 -28.38 27.23 11.42
CA ASP A 535 -29.76 27.74 11.30
C ASP A 535 -29.93 28.96 10.36
N VAL A 536 -29.78 28.69 9.05
CA VAL A 536 -30.43 29.46 7.99
C VAL A 536 -31.21 28.46 7.16
N GLU A 537 -32.54 28.62 7.15
CA GLU A 537 -33.40 28.16 6.06
C GLU A 537 -32.77 28.58 4.73
N PRO A 538 -32.70 27.67 3.75
CA PRO A 538 -31.52 27.44 2.94
C PRO A 538 -30.97 28.72 2.29
N VAL A 539 -29.71 29.05 2.56
CA VAL A 539 -28.95 29.81 1.57
C VAL A 539 -28.98 28.96 0.32
N ASP A 540 -29.56 29.49 -0.75
CA ASP A 540 -29.66 28.76 -1.99
C ASP A 540 -28.25 28.45 -2.47
N SER A 541 -27.91 27.15 -2.50
CA SER A 541 -26.62 26.68 -2.98
C SER A 541 -26.40 27.14 -4.42
N ALA A 542 -27.46 27.29 -5.21
CA ALA A 542 -27.40 27.85 -6.54
C ALA A 542 -26.99 29.34 -6.54
N GLU A 543 -27.47 30.16 -5.61
CA GLU A 543 -27.06 31.57 -5.49
C GLU A 543 -25.58 31.70 -5.09
N VAL A 544 -25.10 30.85 -4.18
CA VAL A 544 -23.67 30.81 -3.80
C VAL A 544 -22.81 30.36 -4.97
N CYS A 545 -23.23 29.32 -5.69
CA CYS A 545 -22.55 28.85 -6.90
C CYS A 545 -22.50 29.94 -7.98
N ALA A 546 -23.60 30.66 -8.20
CA ALA A 546 -23.68 31.76 -9.15
C ALA A 546 -22.76 32.92 -8.75
N LEU A 547 -22.71 33.27 -7.46
CA LEU A 547 -21.79 34.28 -6.93
C LEU A 547 -20.33 33.87 -7.14
N LEU A 548 -19.95 32.64 -6.77
CA LEU A 548 -18.60 32.11 -6.94
C LEU A 548 -18.22 32.07 -8.42
N ALA A 549 -19.09 31.55 -9.28
CA ALA A 549 -18.88 31.51 -10.72
C ALA A 549 -18.69 32.92 -11.32
N GLY A 550 -19.53 33.89 -10.94
CA GLY A 550 -19.46 35.26 -11.45
C GLY A 550 -18.27 36.07 -10.95
N THR A 551 -17.67 35.71 -9.82
CA THR A 551 -16.57 36.46 -9.19
C THR A 551 -15.21 35.80 -9.37
N ILE A 552 -15.13 34.47 -9.25
CA ILE A 552 -13.91 33.68 -9.31
C ILE A 552 -13.71 33.09 -10.71
N GLY A 553 -14.80 32.78 -11.42
CA GLY A 553 -14.76 32.16 -12.76
C GLY A 553 -14.07 32.99 -13.85
N GLU A 554 -13.81 34.29 -13.62
CA GLU A 554 -13.07 35.15 -14.55
C GLU A 554 -11.65 35.51 -14.08
N GLN A 555 -11.20 34.95 -12.96
CA GLN A 555 -9.86 35.20 -12.40
C GLN A 555 -8.76 34.48 -13.17
N ALA A 556 -7.50 34.82 -12.89
CA ALA A 556 -6.36 34.30 -13.64
C ALA A 556 -6.27 32.77 -13.59
N VAL A 557 -6.48 32.15 -12.42
CA VAL A 557 -6.45 30.68 -12.27
C VAL A 557 -7.61 30.03 -13.04
N ALA A 558 -8.82 30.58 -12.97
CA ALA A 558 -9.97 30.05 -13.72
C ALA A 558 -9.77 30.13 -15.24
N ARG A 559 -9.17 31.22 -15.73
CA ARG A 559 -8.80 31.38 -17.16
C ARG A 559 -7.68 30.43 -17.59
N TRP A 560 -6.75 30.10 -16.69
CA TRP A 560 -5.71 29.13 -16.97
C TRP A 560 -6.26 27.70 -17.00
N LEU A 561 -7.12 27.35 -16.03
CA LEU A 561 -7.80 26.05 -15.98
C LEU A 561 -8.61 25.82 -17.26
N MET A 562 -9.41 26.81 -17.66
CA MET A 562 -10.31 26.70 -18.80
C MET A 562 -10.21 27.96 -19.67
N PRO A 563 -9.34 27.94 -20.70
CA PRO A 563 -9.07 29.12 -21.54
C PRO A 563 -10.29 29.63 -22.32
N ASP A 564 -11.16 28.73 -22.78
CA ASP A 564 -12.38 29.08 -23.49
C ASP A 564 -13.37 29.80 -22.56
N ALA A 565 -13.69 31.05 -22.91
CA ALA A 565 -14.56 31.92 -22.13
C ALA A 565 -16.03 31.47 -22.11
N LEU A 566 -16.53 30.86 -23.20
CA LEU A 566 -17.92 30.37 -23.24
C LEU A 566 -18.04 29.10 -22.40
N ALA A 567 -17.16 28.12 -22.64
CA ALA A 567 -17.12 26.88 -21.87
C ALA A 567 -16.94 27.17 -20.36
N ARG A 568 -16.07 28.13 -20.00
CA ARG A 568 -15.87 28.51 -18.60
C ARG A 568 -17.11 29.10 -17.95
N ARG A 569 -17.86 29.96 -18.66
CA ARG A 569 -19.11 30.53 -18.13
C ARG A 569 -20.19 29.48 -17.94
N GLU A 570 -20.30 28.52 -18.86
CA GLU A 570 -21.29 27.45 -18.80
C GLU A 570 -21.02 26.44 -17.68
N THR A 571 -19.75 26.12 -17.42
CA THR A 571 -19.36 25.03 -16.50
C THR A 571 -18.97 25.52 -15.10
N SER A 572 -18.61 26.79 -14.92
CA SER A 572 -18.21 27.33 -13.60
C SER A 572 -19.25 27.11 -12.50
N PRO A 573 -20.57 27.30 -12.71
CA PRO A 573 -21.55 27.04 -11.66
C PRO A 573 -21.51 25.59 -11.14
N ALA A 574 -21.48 24.62 -12.06
CA ALA A 574 -21.41 23.19 -11.73
C ALA A 574 -20.07 22.80 -11.08
N TYR A 575 -18.98 23.51 -11.40
CA TYR A 575 -17.69 23.32 -10.74
C TYR A 575 -17.75 23.74 -9.27
N PHE A 576 -18.32 24.91 -8.99
CA PHE A 576 -18.46 25.41 -7.61
C PHE A 576 -19.49 24.62 -6.80
N GLU A 577 -20.52 24.06 -7.45
CA GLU A 577 -21.51 23.19 -6.82
C GLU A 577 -20.87 22.01 -6.08
N ILE A 578 -19.81 21.42 -6.64
CA ILE A 578 -19.06 20.33 -6.00
C ILE A 578 -18.54 20.75 -4.62
N PHE A 579 -17.99 21.96 -4.52
CA PHE A 579 -17.41 22.47 -3.29
C PHE A 579 -18.46 23.04 -2.33
N VAL A 580 -19.53 23.65 -2.86
CA VAL A 580 -20.66 24.14 -2.05
C VAL A 580 -21.39 22.96 -1.41
N ASP A 581 -21.74 21.92 -2.16
CA ASP A 581 -22.32 20.68 -1.63
C ASP A 581 -21.45 20.09 -0.52
N HIS A 582 -20.13 20.10 -0.75
CA HIS A 582 -19.17 19.57 0.21
C HIS A 582 -19.08 20.43 1.47
N ALA A 583 -19.08 21.76 1.32
CA ALA A 583 -19.07 22.70 2.44
C ALA A 583 -20.37 22.63 3.26
N VAL A 584 -21.52 22.38 2.63
CA VAL A 584 -22.78 22.15 3.35
C VAL A 584 -22.69 20.93 4.26
N GLN A 585 -22.00 19.87 3.84
CA GLN A 585 -21.89 18.62 4.61
C GLN A 585 -20.75 18.63 5.64
N HIS A 586 -19.62 19.22 5.30
CA HIS A 586 -18.36 19.07 6.04
C HIS A 586 -17.67 20.39 6.40
N GLY A 587 -18.12 21.51 5.84
CA GLY A 587 -17.54 22.83 6.03
C GLY A 587 -18.50 23.81 6.70
N GLU A 588 -18.22 25.08 6.48
CA GLU A 588 -19.00 26.21 6.98
C GLU A 588 -19.06 27.29 5.88
N ILE A 589 -20.26 27.79 5.58
CA ILE A 589 -20.48 28.84 4.58
C ILE A 589 -20.95 30.10 5.29
N TYR A 590 -20.21 31.19 5.14
CA TYR A 590 -20.57 32.51 5.64
C TYR A 590 -21.03 33.36 4.46
N ALA A 591 -22.28 33.83 4.48
CA ALA A 591 -22.89 34.60 3.40
C ALA A 591 -23.36 35.97 3.91
N THR A 592 -23.42 36.96 3.02
CA THR A 592 -23.98 38.28 3.31
C THR A 592 -24.83 38.78 2.15
N VAL A 593 -25.94 39.45 2.48
CA VAL A 593 -26.91 39.99 1.52
C VAL A 593 -26.95 41.51 1.59
N ASP A 594 -27.32 42.16 0.49
CA ASP A 594 -27.57 43.60 0.46
C ASP A 594 -28.83 43.92 1.29
N PRO A 595 -28.76 44.85 2.27
CA PRO A 595 -29.93 45.21 3.09
C PRO A 595 -31.10 45.81 2.29
N GLY A 596 -30.83 46.43 1.14
CA GLY A 596 -31.83 47.08 0.31
C GLY A 596 -32.49 46.15 -0.70
N SER A 597 -31.72 45.27 -1.37
CA SER A 597 -32.24 44.35 -2.40
C SER A 597 -32.47 42.92 -1.92
N GLY A 598 -31.86 42.51 -0.79
CA GLY A 598 -31.90 41.13 -0.31
C GLY A 598 -31.00 40.16 -1.07
N GLU A 599 -30.30 40.63 -2.12
CA GLU A 599 -29.47 39.79 -2.98
C GLU A 599 -28.15 39.40 -2.28
N LEU A 600 -27.65 38.19 -2.54
CA LEU A 600 -26.35 37.75 -2.07
C LEU A 600 -25.21 38.62 -2.64
N VAL A 601 -24.43 39.25 -1.76
CA VAL A 601 -23.32 40.16 -2.13
C VAL A 601 -21.93 39.62 -1.78
N GLY A 602 -21.84 38.62 -0.91
CA GLY A 602 -20.56 37.99 -0.57
C GLY A 602 -20.70 36.65 0.13
N ALA A 603 -19.73 35.76 -0.07
CA ALA A 603 -19.69 34.44 0.55
C ALA A 603 -18.25 34.00 0.86
N ALA A 604 -18.06 33.22 1.92
CA ALA A 604 -16.80 32.59 2.31
C ALA A 604 -17.02 31.13 2.71
N LEU A 605 -16.28 30.20 2.08
CA LEU A 605 -16.37 28.76 2.31
C LEU A 605 -15.16 28.29 3.10
N TRP A 606 -15.42 27.69 4.26
CA TRP A 606 -14.39 27.23 5.20
C TRP A 606 -14.49 25.74 5.46
N PHE A 607 -13.35 25.08 5.64
CA PHE A 607 -13.26 23.67 6.03
C PHE A 607 -12.45 23.54 7.33
N PRO A 608 -13.04 23.01 8.42
CA PRO A 608 -12.36 22.87 9.69
C PRO A 608 -11.54 21.56 9.72
N PHE A 609 -10.34 21.57 9.14
CA PHE A 609 -9.35 20.48 9.18
C PHE A 609 -8.71 20.28 10.58
N THR A 610 -9.50 20.46 11.63
CA THR A 610 -9.20 20.04 13.00
C THR A 610 -9.42 18.54 13.19
N ARG A 611 -10.14 17.93 12.24
CA ARG A 611 -10.37 16.50 12.08
C ARG A 611 -10.36 16.14 10.59
N PRO A 612 -10.11 14.88 10.21
CA PRO A 612 -10.18 14.47 8.82
C PRO A 612 -11.57 14.75 8.22
N ILE A 613 -11.57 15.43 7.07
CA ILE A 613 -12.75 15.69 6.25
C ILE A 613 -12.60 14.80 5.00
N PRO A 614 -13.60 13.96 4.64
CA PRO A 614 -13.53 13.17 3.41
C PRO A 614 -13.49 14.10 2.19
N PRO A 615 -12.97 13.65 1.03
CA PRO A 615 -13.08 14.44 -0.19
C PRO A 615 -14.55 14.62 -0.62
N PRO A 616 -14.86 15.57 -1.53
CA PRO A 616 -16.20 15.69 -2.10
C PRO A 616 -16.68 14.37 -2.69
N ARG A 617 -17.98 14.11 -2.57
CA ARG A 617 -18.58 12.88 -3.10
C ARG A 617 -18.39 12.79 -4.61
N ASP A 618 -17.93 11.63 -5.08
CA ASP A 618 -17.72 11.32 -6.49
C ASP A 618 -16.83 12.38 -7.20
N TYR A 619 -15.86 12.95 -6.47
CA TYR A 619 -15.10 14.13 -6.87
C TYR A 619 -14.50 14.04 -8.29
N ASP A 620 -13.72 12.99 -8.56
CA ASP A 620 -13.06 12.81 -9.86
C ASP A 620 -14.06 12.63 -11.01
N LEU A 621 -15.21 11.99 -10.75
CA LEU A 621 -16.27 11.82 -11.75
C LEU A 621 -16.96 13.16 -12.02
N ARG A 622 -17.40 13.87 -10.97
CA ARG A 622 -18.05 15.18 -11.10
C ARG A 622 -17.14 16.21 -11.76
N LEU A 623 -15.86 16.26 -11.38
CA LEU A 623 -14.88 17.14 -12.02
C LEU A 623 -14.69 16.79 -13.49
N LYS A 624 -14.62 15.51 -13.85
CA LYS A 624 -14.46 15.09 -15.25
C LYS A 624 -15.68 15.46 -16.09
N ASP A 625 -16.87 15.25 -15.55
CA ASP A 625 -18.14 15.58 -16.21
C ASP A 625 -18.28 17.09 -16.43
N VAL A 626 -17.87 17.89 -15.44
CA VAL A 626 -17.96 19.36 -15.50
C VAL A 626 -16.84 19.98 -16.35
N CYS A 627 -15.59 19.57 -16.16
CA CYS A 627 -14.43 20.25 -16.73
C CYS A 627 -14.01 19.69 -18.10
N GLY A 628 -14.47 18.49 -18.48
CA GLY A 628 -14.22 17.89 -19.78
C GLY A 628 -12.72 17.90 -20.15
N PRO A 629 -12.31 18.54 -21.26
CA PRO A 629 -10.90 18.63 -21.67
C PRO A 629 -9.97 19.33 -20.65
N SER A 630 -10.54 20.16 -19.76
CA SER A 630 -9.78 20.90 -18.75
C SER A 630 -9.49 20.07 -17.49
N PHE A 631 -10.00 18.84 -17.40
CA PHE A 631 -9.87 17.97 -16.23
C PHE A 631 -8.42 17.75 -15.80
N ASP A 632 -7.51 17.53 -16.74
CA ASP A 632 -6.09 17.30 -16.43
C ASP A 632 -5.45 18.53 -15.75
N ARG A 633 -5.81 19.75 -16.17
CA ARG A 633 -5.33 21.00 -15.54
C ARG A 633 -5.91 21.20 -14.15
N VAL A 634 -7.16 20.81 -13.92
CA VAL A 634 -7.75 20.84 -12.57
C VAL A 634 -7.01 19.87 -11.66
N ARG A 635 -6.69 18.66 -12.12
CA ARG A 635 -5.88 17.71 -11.36
C ARG A 635 -4.46 18.20 -11.09
N GLU A 636 -3.85 18.90 -12.04
CA GLU A 636 -2.55 19.54 -11.83
C GLU A 636 -2.62 20.65 -10.77
N LEU A 637 -3.69 21.46 -10.77
CA LEU A 637 -3.93 22.46 -9.74
C LEU A 637 -4.11 21.80 -8.37
N ASP A 638 -4.96 20.79 -8.26
CA ASP A 638 -5.18 20.06 -7.01
C ASP A 638 -3.86 19.52 -6.48
N ALA A 639 -3.11 18.79 -7.30
CA ALA A 639 -1.81 18.25 -6.90
C ALA A 639 -0.81 19.35 -6.47
N ALA A 640 -0.85 20.53 -7.11
CA ALA A 640 0.03 21.64 -6.76
C ALA A 640 -0.33 22.28 -5.41
N LEU A 641 -1.62 22.54 -5.14
CA LEU A 641 -2.09 23.10 -3.87
C LEU A 641 -1.82 22.13 -2.71
N GLU A 642 -2.06 20.86 -2.97
CA GLU A 642 -2.03 19.81 -1.97
C GLU A 642 -0.62 19.53 -1.44
N VAL A 643 0.43 19.77 -2.23
CA VAL A 643 1.82 19.72 -1.75
C VAL A 643 2.10 20.75 -0.66
N HIS A 644 1.41 21.88 -0.69
CA HIS A 644 1.62 23.02 0.21
C HIS A 644 0.60 23.09 1.35
N HIS A 645 -0.47 22.28 1.30
CA HIS A 645 -1.53 22.31 2.30
C HIS A 645 -1.02 21.85 3.69
N PRO A 646 -1.36 22.55 4.80
CA PRO A 646 -0.81 22.23 6.11
C PRO A 646 -1.28 20.88 6.66
N VAL A 647 -0.38 20.23 7.41
CA VAL A 647 -0.65 18.94 8.06
C VAL A 647 -1.15 19.10 9.51
N HIS A 648 -0.89 20.25 10.14
CA HIS A 648 -1.33 20.54 11.50
C HIS A 648 -2.81 20.99 11.51
N PRO A 649 -3.55 20.81 12.63
CA PRO A 649 -4.93 21.26 12.75
C PRO A 649 -5.08 22.74 12.40
N HIS A 650 -5.95 23.05 11.43
CA HIS A 650 -6.21 24.41 10.98
C HIS A 650 -7.63 24.54 10.39
N HIS A 651 -8.10 25.76 10.18
CA HIS A 651 -9.26 26.02 9.33
C HIS A 651 -8.80 26.53 7.96
N TYR A 652 -9.33 25.92 6.90
CA TYR A 652 -8.98 26.24 5.52
C TYR A 652 -10.05 27.11 4.87
N LEU A 653 -9.68 28.25 4.30
CA LEU A 653 -10.56 29.07 3.46
C LEU A 653 -10.41 28.63 2.00
N ALA A 654 -11.38 27.86 1.51
CA ALA A 654 -11.38 27.40 0.12
C ALA A 654 -11.75 28.51 -0.86
N PHE A 655 -12.78 29.30 -0.54
CA PHE A 655 -13.24 30.38 -1.41
C PHE A 655 -13.71 31.60 -0.63
N LEU A 656 -13.40 32.79 -1.15
CA LEU A 656 -13.95 34.06 -0.71
C LEU A 656 -14.37 34.88 -1.93
N ALA A 657 -15.65 35.22 -2.01
CA ALA A 657 -16.23 35.95 -3.12
C ALA A 657 -17.01 37.17 -2.62
N VAL A 658 -16.88 38.29 -3.34
CA VAL A 658 -17.69 39.49 -3.17
C VAL A 658 -18.05 40.01 -4.56
N ARG A 659 -19.34 40.31 -4.77
CA ARG A 659 -19.85 40.82 -6.04
C ARG A 659 -19.01 42.00 -6.54
N PRO A 660 -18.66 42.08 -7.84
CA PRO A 660 -17.76 43.10 -8.36
C PRO A 660 -18.20 44.54 -8.06
N ASP A 661 -19.51 44.82 -8.14
CA ASP A 661 -20.14 46.11 -7.85
C ASP A 661 -20.19 46.47 -6.35
N LYS A 662 -19.86 45.52 -5.47
CA LYS A 662 -19.87 45.67 -4.01
C LYS A 662 -18.48 45.49 -3.39
N GLN A 663 -17.44 45.40 -4.21
CA GLN A 663 -16.07 45.30 -3.73
C GLN A 663 -15.58 46.61 -3.09
N ASN A 664 -14.55 46.53 -2.25
CA ASN A 664 -13.96 47.65 -1.51
C ASN A 664 -14.87 48.31 -0.45
N LEU A 665 -16.04 47.72 -0.18
CA LEU A 665 -16.96 48.15 0.88
C LEU A 665 -16.69 47.48 2.24
N GLY A 666 -15.59 46.74 2.37
CA GLY A 666 -15.21 46.03 3.60
C GLY A 666 -15.89 44.66 3.81
N ILE A 667 -16.75 44.22 2.89
CA ILE A 667 -17.50 42.94 2.99
C ILE A 667 -16.57 41.73 3.21
N GLY A 668 -15.55 41.56 2.36
CA GLY A 668 -14.60 40.44 2.51
C GLY A 668 -13.83 40.50 3.83
N SER A 669 -13.47 41.70 4.29
CA SER A 669 -12.85 41.90 5.60
C SER A 669 -13.78 41.52 6.75
N ALA A 670 -15.08 41.80 6.63
CA ALA A 670 -16.08 41.44 7.64
C ALA A 670 -16.28 39.92 7.72
N LEU A 671 -16.38 39.23 6.56
CA LEU A 671 -16.48 37.77 6.48
C LEU A 671 -15.25 37.09 7.12
N LEU A 672 -14.04 37.57 6.81
CA LEU A 672 -12.80 37.07 7.40
C LEU A 672 -12.76 37.30 8.92
N ALA A 673 -13.01 38.54 9.36
CA ALA A 673 -12.97 38.91 10.77
C ALA A 673 -13.94 38.07 11.62
N ARG A 674 -15.12 37.75 11.08
CA ARG A 674 -16.11 36.90 11.75
C ARG A 674 -15.58 35.50 12.03
N HIS A 675 -14.93 34.86 11.06
CA HIS A 675 -14.37 33.52 11.25
C HIS A 675 -13.11 33.56 12.13
N HIS A 676 -12.22 34.54 11.90
CA HIS A 676 -11.01 34.71 12.70
C HIS A 676 -11.29 34.92 14.19
N ALA A 677 -12.33 35.67 14.56
CA ALA A 677 -12.69 35.85 15.96
C ALA A 677 -12.98 34.52 16.67
N ARG A 678 -13.57 33.55 15.95
CA ARG A 678 -13.85 32.20 16.47
C ARG A 678 -12.59 31.33 16.54
N THR A 679 -11.74 31.37 15.51
CA THR A 679 -10.49 30.59 15.50
C THR A 679 -9.46 31.16 16.48
N ASP A 680 -9.44 32.48 16.69
CA ASP A 680 -8.64 33.15 17.73
C ASP A 680 -9.08 32.72 19.13
N ALA A 681 -10.39 32.62 19.39
CA ALA A 681 -10.92 32.14 20.67
C ALA A 681 -10.65 30.65 20.91
N ALA A 682 -10.54 29.85 19.85
CA ALA A 682 -10.27 28.41 19.91
C ALA A 682 -8.77 28.07 19.85
N ASP A 683 -7.89 29.06 19.68
CA ASP A 683 -6.44 28.89 19.46
C ASP A 683 -6.12 27.98 18.25
N ILE A 684 -6.85 28.17 17.14
CA ILE A 684 -6.70 27.37 15.91
C ILE A 684 -6.15 28.27 14.79
N PRO A 685 -5.04 27.88 14.12
CA PRO A 685 -4.52 28.62 12.97
C PRO A 685 -5.45 28.50 11.76
N VAL A 686 -5.33 29.45 10.84
CA VAL A 686 -6.08 29.45 9.59
C VAL A 686 -5.15 29.50 8.39
N TYR A 687 -5.54 28.85 7.30
CA TYR A 687 -4.77 28.69 6.07
C TYR A 687 -5.63 28.97 4.84
N LEU A 688 -5.00 29.45 3.77
CA LEU A 688 -5.62 29.72 2.47
C LEU A 688 -4.57 29.79 1.36
N GLU A 689 -5.02 29.79 0.11
CA GLU A 689 -4.21 30.17 -1.03
C GLU A 689 -4.78 31.40 -1.75
N ALA A 690 -3.96 32.44 -1.87
CA ALA A 690 -4.29 33.60 -2.67
C ALA A 690 -3.93 33.34 -4.14
N ASN A 691 -4.86 33.61 -5.05
CA ASN A 691 -4.73 33.34 -6.48
C ASN A 691 -4.47 34.60 -7.33
N ASP A 692 -4.40 35.78 -6.69
CA ASP A 692 -3.96 37.04 -7.30
C ASP A 692 -3.33 37.98 -6.24
N LEU A 693 -2.60 39.00 -6.70
CA LEU A 693 -1.90 39.95 -5.84
C LEU A 693 -2.85 40.77 -4.97
N ARG A 694 -4.06 41.08 -5.46
CA ARG A 694 -5.04 41.90 -4.74
C ARG A 694 -5.61 41.13 -3.55
N ASN A 695 -5.92 39.84 -3.73
CA ASN A 695 -6.36 38.94 -2.68
C ASN A 695 -5.25 38.70 -1.67
N ARG A 696 -4.01 38.47 -2.13
CA ARG A 696 -2.84 38.34 -1.25
C ARG A 696 -2.69 39.58 -0.35
N ASP A 697 -2.76 40.78 -0.93
CA ASP A 697 -2.62 42.02 -0.17
C ASP A 697 -3.78 42.25 0.81
N LEU A 698 -4.99 41.76 0.50
CA LEU A 698 -6.10 41.70 1.46
C LEU A 698 -5.76 40.81 2.65
N TYR A 699 -5.30 39.58 2.40
CA TYR A 699 -5.00 38.62 3.47
C TYR A 699 -3.80 39.07 4.33
N LEU A 700 -2.78 39.70 3.75
CA LEU A 700 -1.68 40.30 4.51
C LEU A 700 -2.18 41.33 5.54
N ARG A 701 -3.16 42.17 5.18
CA ARG A 701 -3.78 43.13 6.12
C ARG A 701 -4.55 42.46 7.26
N HIS A 702 -4.98 41.22 7.07
CA HIS A 702 -5.68 40.41 8.08
C HIS A 702 -4.76 39.53 8.93
N GLY A 703 -3.44 39.71 8.79
CA GLY A 703 -2.44 39.03 9.62
C GLY A 703 -1.99 37.68 9.07
N TYR A 704 -2.29 37.38 7.81
CA TYR A 704 -1.69 36.24 7.14
C TYR A 704 -0.25 36.55 6.72
N VAL A 705 0.57 35.51 6.61
CA VAL A 705 1.94 35.55 6.13
C VAL A 705 2.04 34.64 4.92
N VAL A 706 2.73 35.09 3.87
CA VAL A 706 3.03 34.25 2.70
C VAL A 706 4.08 33.22 3.10
N GLU A 707 3.75 31.93 2.95
CA GLU A 707 4.68 30.85 3.26
C GLU A 707 5.57 30.52 2.05
N SER A 708 4.98 30.51 0.86
CA SER A 708 5.65 30.18 -0.38
C SER A 708 4.92 30.76 -1.59
N MET A 709 5.44 30.52 -2.80
CA MET A 709 4.81 30.89 -4.06
C MET A 709 4.83 29.66 -4.97
N ILE A 710 3.65 29.22 -5.39
CA ILE A 710 3.44 28.12 -6.32
C ILE A 710 3.33 28.72 -7.72
N GLN A 711 4.17 28.23 -8.63
CA GLN A 711 4.13 28.61 -10.04
C GLN A 711 3.42 27.50 -10.83
N LEU A 712 2.25 27.79 -11.39
CA LEU A 712 1.51 26.80 -12.19
C LEU A 712 2.21 26.47 -13.52
N PRO A 713 2.04 25.25 -14.06
CA PRO A 713 2.63 24.81 -15.33
C PRO A 713 2.29 25.72 -16.52
N ASP A 714 3.07 25.60 -17.60
CA ASP A 714 2.88 26.33 -18.86
C ASP A 714 2.83 27.86 -18.72
N GLY A 715 3.53 28.41 -17.71
CA GLY A 715 3.52 29.84 -17.43
C GLY A 715 2.20 30.34 -16.81
N GLY A 716 1.46 29.44 -16.13
CA GLY A 716 0.22 29.78 -15.43
C GLY A 716 0.38 30.84 -14.34
N PRO A 717 -0.72 31.35 -13.78
CA PRO A 717 -0.66 32.39 -12.75
C PRO A 717 -0.05 31.85 -11.45
N PRO A 718 0.63 32.71 -10.68
CA PRO A 718 1.15 32.32 -9.37
C PRO A 718 0.05 32.21 -8.32
N ILE A 719 0.27 31.33 -7.36
CA ILE A 719 -0.57 31.13 -6.19
C ILE A 719 0.31 31.30 -4.93
N TRP A 720 -0.22 31.97 -3.91
CA TRP A 720 0.48 32.21 -2.65
C TRP A 720 -0.24 31.48 -1.51
N PRO A 721 0.29 30.35 -1.05
CA PRO A 721 -0.06 29.76 0.24
C PRO A 721 0.19 30.74 1.39
N MET A 722 -0.81 30.94 2.24
CA MET A 722 -0.73 31.87 3.35
C MET A 722 -1.35 31.29 4.62
N SER A 723 -0.67 31.47 5.75
CA SER A 723 -1.16 31.07 7.06
C SER A 723 -1.27 32.25 8.02
N ARG A 724 -2.16 32.15 8.99
CA ARG A 724 -2.34 33.12 10.08
C ARG A 724 -2.44 32.37 11.40
N SER A 725 -1.53 32.67 12.32
CA SER A 725 -1.62 32.20 13.70
C SER A 725 -2.75 32.90 14.45
N PRO A 726 -3.38 32.23 15.43
CA PRO A 726 -4.39 32.85 16.27
C PRO A 726 -3.80 34.01 17.09
N ARG A 727 -4.56 35.08 17.27
CA ARG A 727 -4.12 36.21 18.12
C ARG A 727 -4.36 35.86 19.58
N SER A 728 -3.29 35.76 20.38
CA SER A 728 -3.42 35.53 21.83
C SER A 728 -4.29 36.62 22.46
N LEU A 729 -5.46 36.27 22.99
CA LEU A 729 -6.20 37.14 23.89
C LEU A 729 -5.37 37.27 25.18
N ARG A 730 -4.61 38.37 25.33
CA ARG A 730 -4.06 38.71 26.65
C ARG A 730 -5.25 38.88 27.60
N PRO A 731 -5.27 38.26 28.79
CA PRO A 731 -6.29 38.55 29.77
C PRO A 731 -6.22 40.04 30.10
N THR A 732 -7.31 40.77 29.86
CA THR A 732 -7.49 42.12 30.34
C THR A 732 -7.27 42.10 31.85
N GLN A 733 -6.29 42.85 32.35
CA GLN A 733 -6.03 42.98 33.78
C GLN A 733 -7.33 43.41 34.49
N GLN A 734 -7.89 42.50 35.30
CA GLN A 734 -8.87 42.89 36.31
C GLN A 734 -8.17 43.77 37.35
N PRO A 735 -8.79 44.87 37.83
CA PRO A 735 -8.21 45.69 38.88
C PRO A 735 -8.09 44.86 40.15
N THR A 736 -6.88 44.73 40.67
CA THR A 736 -6.57 44.04 41.92
C THR A 736 -7.23 44.78 43.09
N GLN A 737 -8.31 44.25 43.65
CA GLN A 737 -8.73 44.62 45.01
C GLN A 737 -7.83 43.90 46.01
N GLN A 738 -7.09 44.70 46.77
CA GLN A 738 -6.34 44.27 47.95
C GLN A 738 -7.28 43.66 48.99
N LEU A 739 -7.01 42.41 49.37
CA LEU A 739 -7.40 41.86 50.66
C LEU A 739 -6.13 41.36 51.33
N ALA A 740 -5.67 42.14 52.31
CA ALA A 740 -4.57 41.80 53.17
C ALA A 740 -4.99 40.69 54.14
N ILE A 741 -4.30 39.56 54.11
CA ILE A 741 -4.26 38.61 55.23
C ILE A 741 -2.80 38.32 55.54
N THR A 742 -2.33 38.96 56.62
CA THR A 742 -1.12 38.63 57.36
C THR A 742 -1.23 37.23 57.97
N ALA A 743 -0.24 36.36 57.71
CA ALA A 743 0.07 35.24 58.60
C ALA A 743 1.59 35.00 58.56
N GLY A 744 2.21 35.21 59.73
CA GLY A 744 3.65 35.08 59.95
C GLY A 744 4.12 33.64 60.10
N SER A 745 5.35 33.44 59.63
CA SER A 745 6.45 32.65 60.19
C SER A 745 6.19 31.46 61.12
N SER A 746 6.90 30.38 60.75
CA SER A 746 7.70 29.48 61.60
C SER A 746 6.99 28.32 62.30
N PHE A 747 7.40 27.11 61.92
CA PHE A 747 7.68 26.05 62.88
C PHE A 747 8.99 25.35 62.48
N GLY A 748 9.97 25.46 63.36
CA GLY A 748 11.05 24.49 63.49
C GLY A 748 10.93 23.84 64.86
N ARG A 749 10.57 22.56 64.88
CA ARG A 749 11.12 21.45 65.68
C ARG A 749 10.31 20.19 65.46
#